data_AF-A0A919FS52-F1
#
_entry.id   AF-A0A919FS52-F1
#
_cell.length_a   1.000
_cell.length_b   1.000
_cell.length_c   1.000
_cell.angle_alpha   90.00
_cell.angle_beta   90.00
_cell.angle_gamma   90.00
#
_symmetry.space_group_name_H-M   'P 1'
#
loop_
_entity.id
_entity.type
_entity.pdbx_description
1 polymer ?
#
loop_
_entity_poly.entity_id
_entity_poly.type
_entity_poly.pdbx_seq_one_letter_code
_entity_poly.pdbx_strand_id
1 'polypeptide(L)'
;MRLFRADRFRAADSAPAPHPLPAGRPAAARRRGTAVLTSGAMVLAALSAVGTLQVVQSQSASAAVPVGYAKTPPMGFNDWNSFGCDVDEQLVKQTADLFVDKGLKAAGYTYVNIDDCWMTKTRDAQGHLVPDPVKFPDGIKGTADYVHGLGLKLGIYESAGTETCQHFPGSLGHEQTDANDFAAWGVDFLKYDNCGTTKENSSTQAQHMARYQAMADALGKSGRKIVYSLCQWGVQNPWTWGSSMASLWRTTGDIYDGWASVKKIIAANASLAQYARPGAWNDPDMLEVGNGGMTDTEYRTHFAMWAVMAAPLLIGTDLRTATPETMAILTNADLIAVDQDSLGVQGQIVASANGTMVLSKPLANGDRAVALYNPTDAPAGISIRSGQLGLPASAAYRVKDLWSKGTFETAGTISADVPAHGTAVYRVKAIGDFSTVQPLVLVSAQAPANPVGTDLAVAPGRSATFTSTVTNYGKATLSDVRVTGAPSGGWSVSSSNAWSRATLASEKTLTTTWNVTAPAGAAPGSYLIPLVVTYAWGDGHTVTVARREIGVQVLPAPPTGTVGLSAVTWVSATNGWGPVEKDRSNGGKGAGDGKPLSIRGTTYPKGLGTNATSDILYYLGGACSSFTSTVGVDDEMAGHPGDVIFQVFGDDTKVADSGAVTGASAPVAVTANLTGLTWLRLHVDPHGSALYDHADWAAPALTCR
;
A
#
# COMPACT_ATOMS: atom_id res chain seq x y z
N MET A 1 24.65 -21.43 -17.84
CA MET A 1 23.96 -21.27 -16.54
C MET A 1 24.90 -21.73 -15.43
N ARG A 2 25.61 -20.79 -14.78
CA ARG A 2 26.41 -21.04 -13.58
C ARG A 2 25.98 -20.06 -12.50
N LEU A 3 25.81 -20.61 -11.31
CA LEU A 3 25.22 -20.04 -10.11
C LEU A 3 25.98 -18.80 -9.59
N PHE A 4 25.24 -17.77 -9.15
CA PHE A 4 25.74 -16.80 -8.18
C PHE A 4 25.23 -17.17 -6.78
N ARG A 5 26.18 -17.42 -5.86
CA ARG A 5 25.95 -17.57 -4.41
C ARG A 5 25.69 -16.20 -3.81
N ALA A 6 24.61 -16.05 -3.05
CA ALA A 6 24.42 -14.94 -2.13
C ALA A 6 25.10 -15.26 -0.79
N ASP A 7 26.10 -14.47 -0.41
CA ASP A 7 26.72 -14.54 0.91
C ASP A 7 25.82 -13.88 1.98
N ARG A 8 25.69 -14.59 3.09
CA ARG A 8 24.81 -14.32 4.24
C ARG A 8 25.20 -13.03 4.98
N PHE A 9 24.22 -12.15 5.24
CA PHE A 9 24.29 -11.20 6.36
C PHE A 9 23.39 -11.70 7.50
N ARG A 10 24.00 -11.98 8.66
CA ARG A 10 23.30 -12.23 9.93
C ARG A 10 22.77 -10.90 10.47
N ALA A 11 21.46 -10.79 10.67
CA ALA A 11 20.88 -9.79 11.56
C ALA A 11 21.14 -10.21 13.02
N ALA A 12 21.67 -9.29 13.83
CA ALA A 12 21.82 -9.48 15.27
C ALA A 12 20.63 -8.82 15.97
N ASP A 13 19.77 -9.64 16.58
CA ASP A 13 18.74 -9.19 17.51
C ASP A 13 19.38 -8.69 18.81
N SER A 14 19.13 -7.44 19.19
CA SER A 14 19.17 -7.03 20.59
C SER A 14 18.32 -5.78 20.81
N ALA A 15 17.20 -5.96 21.52
CA ALA A 15 16.38 -4.88 22.05
C ALA A 15 17.02 -4.32 23.33
N PRO A 16 16.98 -2.99 23.59
CA PRO A 16 17.41 -2.44 24.88
C PRO A 16 16.24 -2.40 25.89
N ALA A 17 16.54 -2.82 27.13
CA ALA A 17 15.65 -2.75 28.29
C ALA A 17 15.54 -1.32 28.88
N PRO A 18 14.47 -0.99 29.62
CA PRO A 18 14.20 0.37 30.10
C PRO A 18 14.94 0.69 31.41
N HIS A 19 15.43 1.93 31.53
CA HIS A 19 15.98 2.47 32.79
C HIS A 19 14.95 3.29 33.58
N PRO A 20 14.98 3.24 34.94
CA PRO A 20 13.99 3.89 35.79
C PRO A 20 14.34 5.35 36.13
N LEU A 21 13.31 6.17 36.32
CA LEU A 21 13.37 7.52 36.87
C LEU A 21 13.59 7.51 38.39
N PRO A 22 14.25 8.54 38.96
CA PRO A 22 13.96 8.96 40.32
C PRO A 22 13.42 10.39 40.39
N ALA A 23 12.57 10.59 41.41
CA ALA A 23 11.79 11.76 41.72
C ALA A 23 12.53 12.80 42.61
N GLY A 24 12.02 14.04 42.60
CA GLY A 24 11.95 14.89 43.81
C GLY A 24 12.87 16.11 43.92
N ARG A 25 12.35 17.29 43.51
CA ARG A 25 12.23 18.63 44.19
C ARG A 25 13.14 18.99 45.42
N PRO A 26 13.28 20.29 45.84
CA PRO A 26 12.64 21.55 45.37
C PRO A 26 13.50 22.86 45.35
N ALA A 27 12.90 23.89 44.71
CA ALA A 27 12.73 25.32 45.08
C ALA A 27 13.90 26.33 45.32
N ALA A 28 13.56 27.56 44.90
CA ALA A 28 14.05 28.91 45.30
C ALA A 28 15.19 29.48 44.42
N ALA A 29 15.33 30.78 44.14
CA ALA A 29 14.49 31.98 44.22
C ALA A 29 15.33 33.15 43.60
N ARG A 30 14.67 34.07 42.88
CA ARG A 30 14.98 35.52 42.69
C ARG A 30 16.41 36.06 42.87
N ARG A 31 16.89 36.84 41.89
CA ARG A 31 17.24 38.31 41.92
C ARG A 31 17.98 38.66 40.60
N ARG A 32 17.49 39.58 39.75
CA ARG A 32 17.61 41.05 39.73
C ARG A 32 19.05 41.61 39.79
N GLY A 33 19.44 42.35 38.73
CA GLY A 33 20.50 43.37 38.68
C GLY A 33 21.04 43.58 37.26
N THR A 34 20.49 44.47 36.42
CA THR A 34 21.01 45.84 36.10
C THR A 34 22.55 45.92 36.07
N ALA A 35 23.17 45.96 34.89
CA ALA A 35 23.52 47.16 34.10
C ALA A 35 24.71 47.96 34.67
N VAL A 36 25.72 48.25 33.83
CA VAL A 36 26.22 49.60 33.48
C VAL A 36 27.55 49.49 32.70
N LEU A 37 27.67 50.39 31.72
CA LEU A 37 28.77 50.65 30.80
C LEU A 37 30.06 51.12 31.49
N THR A 38 31.20 50.96 30.82
CA THR A 38 32.19 52.06 30.67
C THR A 38 33.08 51.89 29.43
N SER A 39 32.87 52.82 28.50
CA SER A 39 33.76 53.56 27.60
C SER A 39 35.28 53.23 27.54
N GLY A 40 35.76 53.06 26.29
CA GLY A 40 36.70 53.99 25.65
C GLY A 40 38.21 53.77 25.80
N ALA A 41 38.89 53.50 24.67
CA ALA A 41 39.99 54.34 24.17
C ALA A 41 40.55 53.77 22.85
N MET A 42 40.68 54.66 21.87
CA MET A 42 41.22 54.43 20.53
C MET A 42 42.72 54.79 20.56
N VAL A 43 43.60 53.94 20.02
CA VAL A 43 44.99 54.32 19.67
C VAL A 43 45.28 53.83 18.26
N LEU A 44 45.58 54.79 17.37
CA LEU A 44 46.12 54.60 16.03
C LEU A 44 47.59 54.18 16.12
N ALA A 45 47.97 53.13 15.40
CA ALA A 45 49.35 52.94 14.94
C ALA A 45 49.32 52.40 13.51
N ALA A 46 49.70 53.26 12.57
CA ALA A 46 49.96 52.89 11.19
C ALA A 46 51.35 52.24 11.10
N LEU A 47 51.41 51.01 10.58
CA LEU A 47 52.64 50.44 10.04
C LEU A 47 52.36 49.80 8.68
N SER A 48 53.17 50.22 7.73
CA SER A 48 53.25 49.81 6.34
C SER A 48 53.56 48.32 6.20
N ALA A 49 52.71 47.57 5.51
CA ALA A 49 53.03 46.24 5.02
C ALA A 49 52.77 46.18 3.51
N VAL A 50 53.87 45.95 2.79
CA VAL A 50 53.99 45.78 1.35
C VAL A 50 53.08 44.65 0.89
N GLY A 51 52.34 44.90 -0.20
CA GLY A 51 51.33 44.01 -0.73
C GLY A 51 51.87 42.67 -1.23
N THR A 52 51.28 41.60 -0.74
CA THR A 52 51.02 40.38 -1.52
C THR A 52 49.55 40.42 -1.91
N LEU A 53 49.26 40.61 -3.20
CA LEU A 53 47.92 40.31 -3.72
C LEU A 53 47.71 38.80 -3.56
N GLN A 54 47.09 38.38 -2.46
CA GLN A 54 46.37 37.13 -2.45
C GLN A 54 45.13 37.33 -3.30
N VAL A 55 45.15 36.79 -4.51
CA VAL A 55 43.93 36.48 -5.24
C VAL A 55 43.17 35.50 -4.37
N VAL A 56 42.25 36.02 -3.55
CA VAL A 56 41.19 35.21 -2.98
C VAL A 56 40.35 34.80 -4.17
N GLN A 57 40.68 33.63 -4.74
CA GLN A 57 39.74 32.93 -5.61
C GLN A 57 38.48 32.77 -4.77
N SER A 58 37.47 33.55 -5.12
CA SER A 58 36.12 33.30 -4.67
C SER A 58 35.80 31.91 -5.17
N GLN A 59 35.88 30.91 -4.30
CA GLN A 59 35.25 29.63 -4.59
C GLN A 59 33.78 29.98 -4.76
N SER A 60 33.35 30.02 -6.02
CA SER A 60 31.94 29.96 -6.37
C SER A 60 31.39 28.79 -5.58
N ALA A 61 30.55 29.07 -4.57
CA ALA A 61 29.75 28.03 -3.97
C ALA A 61 29.10 27.27 -5.13
N SER A 62 29.36 25.96 -5.21
CA SER A 62 28.70 25.08 -6.16
C SER A 62 27.22 25.44 -6.14
N ALA A 63 26.65 25.80 -7.28
CA ALA A 63 25.23 26.04 -7.38
C ALA A 63 24.54 24.70 -7.12
N ALA A 64 24.22 24.44 -5.84
CA ALA A 64 23.41 23.31 -5.45
C ALA A 64 22.15 23.32 -6.32
N VAL A 65 21.79 22.17 -6.90
CA VAL A 65 20.49 22.00 -7.54
C VAL A 65 19.43 22.49 -6.56
N PRO A 66 18.56 23.43 -6.96
CA PRO A 66 17.48 23.85 -6.08
C PRO A 66 16.60 22.65 -5.77
N VAL A 67 16.67 22.21 -4.51
CA VAL A 67 15.51 21.71 -3.77
C VAL A 67 14.33 22.62 -4.17
N GLY A 68 13.29 22.08 -4.82
CA GLY A 68 12.14 22.89 -5.25
C GLY A 68 11.71 22.85 -6.72
N TYR A 69 12.29 22.02 -7.59
CA TYR A 69 11.74 21.83 -8.94
C TYR A 69 10.37 21.13 -8.91
N ALA A 70 10.18 20.17 -8.01
CA ALA A 70 8.90 19.52 -7.75
C ALA A 70 8.15 20.20 -6.59
N LYS A 71 7.52 21.34 -6.83
CA LYS A 71 6.80 22.11 -5.78
C LYS A 71 5.63 21.34 -5.14
N THR A 72 5.08 20.36 -5.86
CA THR A 72 4.15 19.32 -5.42
C THR A 72 4.76 17.95 -5.78
N PRO A 73 4.27 16.85 -5.20
CA PRO A 73 4.76 15.51 -5.57
C PRO A 73 4.63 15.29 -7.08
N PRO A 74 5.65 14.74 -7.77
CA PRO A 74 5.54 14.46 -9.21
C PRO A 74 4.40 13.49 -9.52
N MET A 75 3.66 13.76 -10.61
CA MET A 75 2.62 12.87 -11.14
C MET A 75 2.99 12.43 -12.55
N GLY A 76 2.95 11.13 -12.83
CA GLY A 76 3.37 10.59 -14.11
C GLY A 76 3.14 9.10 -14.26
N PHE A 77 3.98 8.49 -15.08
CA PHE A 77 4.05 7.07 -15.38
C PHE A 77 5.51 6.62 -15.37
N ASN A 78 5.74 5.35 -15.08
CA ASN A 78 6.99 4.66 -15.28
C ASN A 78 6.69 3.24 -15.82
N ASP A 79 7.43 2.79 -16.82
CA ASP A 79 7.14 1.54 -17.54
C ASP A 79 7.51 0.26 -16.77
N TRP A 80 8.34 0.34 -15.74
CA TRP A 80 8.99 -0.83 -15.14
C TRP A 80 8.00 -1.91 -14.66
N ASN A 81 6.97 -1.53 -13.91
CA ASN A 81 6.06 -2.51 -13.28
C ASN A 81 5.28 -3.35 -14.30
N SER A 82 4.97 -2.80 -15.47
CA SER A 82 4.19 -3.50 -16.50
C SER A 82 5.04 -4.07 -17.63
N PHE A 83 6.22 -3.50 -17.88
CA PHE A 83 7.01 -3.78 -19.08
C PHE A 83 8.44 -4.27 -18.81
N GLY A 84 9.01 -3.99 -17.64
CA GLY A 84 10.40 -4.35 -17.34
C GLY A 84 11.36 -3.89 -18.43
N CYS A 85 12.15 -4.80 -18.99
CA CYS A 85 13.05 -4.46 -20.10
C CYS A 85 12.37 -4.32 -21.48
N ASP A 86 11.08 -4.60 -21.63
CA ASP A 86 10.35 -4.50 -22.90
C ASP A 86 9.88 -3.06 -23.20
N VAL A 87 10.77 -2.10 -22.95
CA VAL A 87 10.59 -0.68 -23.26
C VAL A 87 11.22 -0.32 -24.60
N ASP A 88 10.49 0.46 -25.40
CA ASP A 88 10.92 1.05 -26.65
C ASP A 88 10.25 2.43 -26.88
N GLU A 89 10.69 3.13 -27.90
CA GLU A 89 10.18 4.46 -28.27
C GLU A 89 8.69 4.44 -28.61
N GLN A 90 8.19 3.39 -29.27
CA GLN A 90 6.80 3.29 -29.65
C GLN A 90 5.90 3.18 -28.42
N LEU A 91 6.29 2.38 -27.44
CA LEU A 91 5.58 2.25 -26.16
C LEU A 91 5.52 3.59 -25.42
N VAL A 92 6.63 4.33 -25.38
CA VAL A 92 6.69 5.64 -24.72
C VAL A 92 5.77 6.64 -25.42
N LYS A 93 5.84 6.73 -26.75
CA LYS A 93 4.98 7.60 -27.57
C LYS A 93 3.49 7.23 -27.39
N GLN A 94 3.15 5.95 -27.47
CA GLN A 94 1.78 5.46 -27.25
C GLN A 94 1.28 5.78 -25.83
N THR A 95 2.11 5.62 -24.81
CA THR A 95 1.75 5.95 -23.43
C THR A 95 1.49 7.46 -23.28
N ALA A 96 2.30 8.29 -23.93
CA ALA A 96 2.11 9.74 -23.96
C ALA A 96 0.81 10.15 -24.67
N ASP A 97 0.42 9.48 -25.74
CA ASP A 97 -0.89 9.68 -26.39
C ASP A 97 -2.03 9.32 -25.44
N LEU A 98 -1.93 8.19 -24.75
CA LEU A 98 -2.95 7.74 -23.77
C LEU A 98 -3.11 8.72 -22.60
N PHE A 99 -2.06 9.45 -22.22
CA PHE A 99 -2.17 10.50 -21.22
C PHE A 99 -3.13 11.60 -21.66
N VAL A 100 -3.10 11.97 -22.94
CA VAL A 100 -4.00 12.97 -23.52
C VAL A 100 -5.39 12.36 -23.71
N ASP A 101 -5.47 11.22 -24.38
CA ASP A 101 -6.73 10.60 -24.81
C ASP A 101 -7.60 10.12 -23.63
N LYS A 102 -6.97 9.58 -22.58
CA LYS A 102 -7.68 9.09 -21.38
C LYS A 102 -7.81 10.14 -20.28
N GLY A 103 -7.42 11.39 -20.54
CA GLY A 103 -7.58 12.51 -19.61
C GLY A 103 -6.63 12.53 -18.41
N LEU A 104 -5.59 11.69 -18.38
CA LEU A 104 -4.59 11.69 -17.30
C LEU A 104 -3.80 13.00 -17.25
N LYS A 105 -3.46 13.57 -18.42
CA LYS A 105 -2.83 14.89 -18.49
C LYS A 105 -3.70 15.96 -17.85
N ALA A 106 -5.01 15.94 -18.12
CA ALA A 106 -5.96 16.87 -17.52
C ALA A 106 -6.12 16.64 -16.01
N ALA A 107 -5.95 15.41 -15.54
CA ALA A 107 -5.90 15.07 -14.11
C ALA A 107 -4.59 15.50 -13.43
N GLY A 108 -3.52 15.81 -14.17
CA GLY A 108 -2.26 16.34 -13.64
C GLY A 108 -1.02 15.48 -13.90
N TYR A 109 -1.19 14.29 -14.47
CA TYR A 109 -0.07 13.42 -14.84
C TYR A 109 0.71 14.01 -16.01
N THR A 110 2.00 14.29 -15.82
CA THR A 110 2.81 15.00 -16.83
C THR A 110 4.11 14.33 -17.19
N TYR A 111 4.65 13.45 -16.33
CA TYR A 111 5.90 12.76 -16.58
C TYR A 111 5.65 11.39 -17.22
N VAL A 112 6.28 11.10 -18.36
CA VAL A 112 6.33 9.78 -18.99
C VAL A 112 7.76 9.29 -18.84
N ASN A 113 8.03 8.47 -17.81
CA ASN A 113 9.39 8.08 -17.46
C ASN A 113 9.74 6.75 -18.13
N ILE A 114 10.95 6.70 -18.67
CA ILE A 114 11.62 5.50 -19.16
C ILE A 114 12.45 4.91 -18.01
N ASP A 115 12.30 3.62 -17.73
CA ASP A 115 13.09 2.89 -16.72
C ASP A 115 14.32 2.19 -17.34
N ASP A 116 14.87 1.15 -16.69
CA ASP A 116 16.08 0.45 -17.13
C ASP A 116 15.97 -0.17 -18.55
N CYS A 117 17.08 -0.67 -19.09
CA CYS A 117 17.17 -1.38 -20.37
C CYS A 117 16.90 -0.54 -21.64
N TRP A 118 16.97 0.80 -21.57
CA TRP A 118 16.76 1.70 -22.71
C TRP A 118 18.00 1.85 -23.63
N MET A 119 19.17 1.47 -23.16
CA MET A 119 20.47 1.71 -23.81
C MET A 119 21.18 0.43 -24.24
N THR A 120 22.23 0.55 -25.05
CA THR A 120 23.10 -0.57 -25.39
C THR A 120 23.96 -1.01 -24.20
N LYS A 121 24.56 -2.20 -24.26
CA LYS A 121 25.40 -2.76 -23.18
C LYS A 121 26.77 -2.08 -23.03
N THR A 122 27.13 -1.15 -23.90
CA THR A 122 28.44 -0.49 -23.89
C THR A 122 28.29 0.98 -24.22
N ARG A 123 29.06 1.83 -23.52
CA ARG A 123 29.26 3.22 -23.92
C ARG A 123 29.96 3.29 -25.28
N ASP A 124 29.81 4.41 -25.98
CA ASP A 124 30.58 4.66 -27.19
C ASP A 124 32.08 4.91 -26.90
N ALA A 125 32.86 5.12 -27.96
CA ALA A 125 34.31 5.34 -27.85
C ALA A 125 34.68 6.65 -27.12
N GLN A 126 33.73 7.57 -26.96
CA GLN A 126 33.88 8.84 -26.24
C GLN A 126 33.37 8.74 -24.80
N GLY A 127 32.79 7.60 -24.41
CA GLY A 127 32.29 7.33 -23.07
C GLY A 127 30.84 7.76 -22.85
N HIS A 128 30.08 8.09 -23.88
CA HIS A 128 28.66 8.44 -23.78
C HIS A 128 27.77 7.21 -23.70
N LEU A 129 26.63 7.37 -23.03
CA LEU A 129 25.54 6.40 -23.07
C LEU A 129 24.92 6.39 -24.49
N VAL A 130 24.64 5.20 -25.01
CA VAL A 130 24.10 5.02 -26.37
C VAL A 130 22.69 4.45 -26.26
N PRO A 131 21.62 5.22 -26.59
CA PRO A 131 20.28 4.67 -26.72
C PRO A 131 20.29 3.46 -27.66
N ASP A 132 19.60 2.38 -27.31
CA ASP A 132 19.58 1.20 -28.17
C ASP A 132 18.92 1.57 -29.52
N PRO A 133 19.62 1.47 -30.66
CA PRO A 133 19.12 1.98 -31.94
C PRO A 133 17.96 1.15 -32.50
N VAL A 134 17.70 -0.05 -31.97
CA VAL A 134 16.53 -0.85 -32.32
C VAL A 134 15.33 -0.41 -31.51
N LYS A 135 15.51 -0.14 -30.22
CA LYS A 135 14.42 0.30 -29.32
C LYS A 135 14.07 1.78 -29.49
N PHE A 136 15.08 2.62 -29.71
CA PHE A 136 14.98 4.08 -29.81
C PHE A 136 15.62 4.56 -31.12
N PRO A 137 15.00 4.28 -32.28
CA PRO A 137 15.55 4.64 -33.58
C PRO A 137 15.70 6.16 -33.79
N ASP A 138 14.88 6.99 -33.14
CA ASP A 138 15.02 8.46 -33.16
C ASP A 138 15.92 8.98 -32.01
N GLY A 139 16.48 8.06 -31.20
CA GLY A 139 17.17 8.34 -29.96
C GLY A 139 16.27 8.96 -28.88
N ILE A 140 16.81 9.13 -27.67
CA ILE A 140 16.03 9.71 -26.55
C ILE A 140 15.57 11.14 -26.86
N LYS A 141 16.36 11.91 -27.62
CA LYS A 141 15.97 13.26 -28.03
C LYS A 141 14.69 13.26 -28.88
N GLY A 142 14.59 12.38 -29.87
CA GLY A 142 13.38 12.29 -30.70
C GLY A 142 12.15 11.90 -29.90
N THR A 143 12.30 10.96 -28.96
CA THR A 143 11.24 10.59 -28.01
C THR A 143 10.84 11.77 -27.12
N ALA A 144 11.81 12.52 -26.58
CA ALA A 144 11.55 13.69 -25.74
C ALA A 144 10.83 14.79 -26.52
N ASP A 145 11.29 15.11 -27.73
CA ASP A 145 10.66 16.11 -28.60
C ASP A 145 9.18 15.74 -28.88
N TYR A 146 8.88 14.46 -29.09
CA TYR A 146 7.50 13.97 -29.28
C TYR A 146 6.65 14.17 -28.01
N VAL A 147 7.14 13.71 -26.86
CA VAL A 147 6.45 13.83 -25.56
C VAL A 147 6.22 15.31 -25.21
N HIS A 148 7.20 16.17 -25.46
CA HIS A 148 7.07 17.63 -25.27
C HIS A 148 6.06 18.25 -26.23
N GLY A 149 5.95 17.75 -27.46
CA GLY A 149 4.94 18.18 -28.44
C GLY A 149 3.51 17.97 -27.94
N LEU A 150 3.29 16.98 -27.08
CA LEU A 150 2.01 16.75 -26.39
C LEU A 150 1.86 17.58 -25.11
N GLY A 151 2.82 18.43 -24.78
CA GLY A 151 2.87 19.22 -23.54
C GLY A 151 3.06 18.37 -22.29
N LEU A 152 3.72 17.21 -22.44
CA LEU A 152 4.15 16.32 -21.36
C LEU A 152 5.67 16.50 -21.14
N LYS A 153 6.24 15.72 -20.23
CA LYS A 153 7.66 15.72 -19.85
C LYS A 153 8.21 14.31 -19.91
N LEU A 154 9.47 14.16 -20.31
CA LEU A 154 10.12 12.85 -20.40
C LEU A 154 11.04 12.62 -19.20
N GLY A 155 10.93 11.48 -18.56
CA GLY A 155 11.91 11.01 -17.57
C GLY A 155 12.80 9.90 -18.10
N ILE A 156 13.96 9.74 -17.49
CA ILE A 156 14.89 8.65 -17.76
C ILE A 156 15.39 8.04 -16.44
N TYR A 157 15.94 6.84 -16.55
CA TYR A 157 16.53 6.09 -15.45
C TYR A 157 18.04 5.99 -15.63
N GLU A 158 18.76 6.07 -14.50
CA GLU A 158 20.13 5.61 -14.42
C GLU A 158 20.51 5.12 -13.01
N SER A 159 21.74 4.65 -12.79
CA SER A 159 22.19 4.14 -11.48
C SER A 159 23.42 4.89 -10.94
N ALA A 160 23.44 5.14 -9.63
CA ALA A 160 24.57 5.68 -8.87
C ALA A 160 25.67 4.63 -8.61
N GLY A 161 25.91 3.73 -9.57
CA GLY A 161 26.93 2.68 -9.53
C GLY A 161 27.52 2.46 -10.92
N THR A 162 28.39 1.46 -11.05
CA THR A 162 29.06 1.16 -12.34
C THR A 162 28.14 0.45 -13.32
N GLU A 163 27.03 -0.11 -12.83
CA GLU A 163 26.01 -0.80 -13.62
C GLU A 163 24.61 -0.45 -13.10
N THR A 164 23.63 -0.50 -14.00
CA THR A 164 22.21 -0.53 -13.63
C THR A 164 21.82 -1.85 -12.99
N CYS A 165 20.59 -1.94 -12.47
CA CYS A 165 20.10 -3.19 -11.89
C CYS A 165 19.98 -4.32 -12.93
N GLN A 166 19.82 -3.99 -14.22
CA GLN A 166 19.83 -4.95 -15.34
C GLN A 166 21.19 -5.05 -16.05
N HIS A 167 22.27 -4.65 -15.38
CA HIS A 167 23.65 -4.75 -15.88
C HIS A 167 23.88 -4.01 -17.21
N PHE A 168 23.30 -2.82 -17.36
CA PHE A 168 23.71 -1.84 -18.38
C PHE A 168 24.72 -0.85 -17.77
N PRO A 169 25.47 -0.06 -18.57
CA PRO A 169 26.46 0.87 -18.03
C PRO A 169 25.86 1.87 -17.04
N GLY A 170 26.33 1.90 -15.80
CA GLY A 170 25.90 2.88 -14.80
C GLY A 170 26.65 4.21 -14.90
N SER A 171 26.21 5.22 -14.15
CA SER A 171 26.72 6.59 -14.23
C SER A 171 27.84 6.94 -13.25
N LEU A 172 28.25 6.01 -12.36
CA LEU A 172 29.30 6.29 -11.38
C LEU A 172 30.64 6.61 -12.07
N GLY A 173 31.18 7.81 -11.82
CA GLY A 173 32.39 8.32 -12.48
C GLY A 173 32.16 8.95 -13.86
N HIS A 174 30.92 8.93 -14.36
CA HIS A 174 30.49 9.50 -15.64
C HIS A 174 29.42 10.59 -15.47
N GLU A 175 29.16 11.03 -14.23
CA GLU A 175 27.98 11.83 -13.87
C GLU A 175 27.86 13.11 -14.69
N GLN A 176 28.97 13.83 -14.92
CA GLN A 176 28.94 15.08 -15.68
C GLN A 176 28.66 14.84 -17.17
N THR A 177 29.21 13.78 -17.75
CA THR A 177 28.97 13.43 -19.16
C THR A 177 27.50 13.04 -19.33
N ASP A 178 26.99 12.15 -18.48
CA ASP A 178 25.63 11.63 -18.59
C ASP A 178 24.59 12.73 -18.30
N ALA A 179 24.84 13.60 -17.32
CA ALA A 179 23.97 14.76 -17.06
C ALA A 179 23.91 15.75 -18.25
N ASN A 180 25.02 15.91 -18.98
CA ASN A 180 25.04 16.74 -20.18
C ASN A 180 24.25 16.09 -21.32
N ASP A 181 24.37 14.77 -21.48
CA ASP A 181 23.61 14.00 -22.48
C ASP A 181 22.11 14.09 -22.19
N PHE A 182 21.68 13.87 -20.94
CA PHE A 182 20.28 14.02 -20.53
C PHE A 182 19.74 15.43 -20.80
N ALA A 183 20.54 16.46 -20.52
CA ALA A 183 20.17 17.84 -20.81
C ALA A 183 20.04 18.10 -22.31
N ALA A 184 20.98 17.59 -23.12
CA ALA A 184 20.97 17.72 -24.58
C ALA A 184 19.82 16.96 -25.25
N TRP A 185 19.42 15.82 -24.69
CA TRP A 185 18.27 15.05 -25.15
C TRP A 185 16.92 15.62 -24.68
N GLY A 186 16.93 16.58 -23.75
CA GLY A 186 15.69 17.21 -23.29
C GLY A 186 14.99 16.47 -22.15
N VAL A 187 15.67 15.60 -21.40
CA VAL A 187 15.11 14.90 -20.23
C VAL A 187 14.67 15.89 -19.14
N ASP A 188 13.55 15.65 -18.47
CA ASP A 188 12.96 16.51 -17.43
C ASP A 188 12.99 15.87 -16.03
N PHE A 189 13.24 14.58 -15.94
CA PHE A 189 13.22 13.80 -14.71
C PHE A 189 14.28 12.69 -14.78
N LEU A 190 15.04 12.49 -13.70
CA LEU A 190 15.99 11.40 -13.56
C LEU A 190 15.62 10.56 -12.31
N LYS A 191 15.27 9.28 -12.52
CA LYS A 191 15.30 8.25 -11.47
C LYS A 191 16.73 7.73 -11.37
N TYR A 192 17.32 7.73 -10.17
CA TYR A 192 18.74 7.41 -9.98
C TYR A 192 18.95 6.33 -8.92
N ASP A 193 19.21 5.11 -9.38
CA ASP A 193 19.26 3.88 -8.59
C ASP A 193 20.55 3.71 -7.78
N ASN A 194 20.71 2.57 -7.12
CA ASN A 194 21.79 2.23 -6.19
C ASN A 194 22.49 0.89 -6.52
N CYS A 195 22.13 0.23 -7.62
CA CYS A 195 22.80 -0.97 -8.13
C CYS A 195 24.22 -0.69 -8.62
N GLY A 196 25.04 -1.72 -8.82
CA GLY A 196 26.43 -1.57 -9.31
C GLY A 196 27.37 -0.87 -8.32
N THR A 197 27.08 -0.94 -7.01
CA THR A 197 27.90 -0.33 -5.95
C THR A 197 28.79 -1.37 -5.25
N THR A 198 29.82 -0.90 -4.57
CA THR A 198 30.74 -1.72 -3.75
C THR A 198 30.71 -1.28 -2.30
N LYS A 199 31.19 -2.12 -1.38
CA LYS A 199 31.29 -1.74 0.05
C LYS A 199 32.13 -0.47 0.27
N GLU A 200 33.07 -0.18 -0.62
CA GLU A 200 33.94 0.99 -0.54
C GLU A 200 33.22 2.31 -0.87
N ASN A 201 32.09 2.25 -1.57
CA ASN A 201 31.33 3.43 -1.99
C ASN A 201 29.84 3.41 -1.54
N SER A 202 29.38 2.38 -0.83
CA SER A 202 27.99 2.32 -0.35
C SER A 202 27.79 1.74 1.06
N SER A 203 28.83 1.53 1.88
CA SER A 203 28.62 0.96 3.23
C SER A 203 28.18 1.97 4.30
N THR A 204 28.39 3.27 4.09
CA THR A 204 28.07 4.34 5.04
C THR A 204 27.14 5.39 4.44
N GLN A 205 26.48 6.18 5.30
CA GLN A 205 25.66 7.32 4.85
C GLN A 205 26.50 8.36 4.09
N ALA A 206 27.72 8.67 4.56
CA ALA A 206 28.60 9.63 3.89
C ALA A 206 28.96 9.20 2.45
N GLN A 207 29.19 7.91 2.23
CA GLN A 207 29.48 7.39 0.88
C GLN A 207 28.25 7.43 -0.04
N HIS A 208 27.05 7.14 0.46
CA HIS A 208 25.81 7.33 -0.31
C HIS A 208 25.63 8.80 -0.69
N MET A 209 25.73 9.71 0.29
CA MET A 209 25.63 11.14 0.05
C MET A 209 26.64 11.61 -1.00
N ALA A 210 27.90 11.14 -0.95
CA ALA A 210 28.91 11.52 -1.93
C ALA A 210 28.54 11.12 -3.37
N ARG A 211 28.05 9.90 -3.60
CA ARG A 211 27.62 9.43 -4.93
C ARG A 211 26.42 10.20 -5.47
N TYR A 212 25.38 10.36 -4.65
CA TYR A 212 24.19 11.11 -5.05
C TYR A 212 24.47 12.61 -5.24
N GLN A 213 25.38 13.19 -4.44
CA GLN A 213 25.80 14.58 -4.61
C GLN A 213 26.57 14.79 -5.91
N ALA A 214 27.38 13.83 -6.37
CA ALA A 214 28.12 13.95 -7.62
C ALA A 214 27.18 14.12 -8.83
N MET A 215 26.11 13.32 -8.89
CA MET A 215 25.08 13.47 -9.92
C MET A 215 24.24 14.74 -9.73
N ALA A 216 23.89 15.11 -8.49
CA ALA A 216 23.22 16.39 -8.24
C ALA A 216 24.06 17.58 -8.77
N ASP A 217 25.35 17.64 -8.46
CA ASP A 217 26.24 18.69 -8.95
C ASP A 217 26.35 18.69 -10.48
N ALA A 218 26.40 17.51 -11.10
CA ALA A 218 26.43 17.35 -12.55
C ALA A 218 25.16 17.88 -13.23
N LEU A 219 23.98 17.52 -12.70
CA LEU A 219 22.69 18.04 -13.16
C LEU A 219 22.59 19.56 -12.96
N GLY A 220 23.13 20.10 -11.87
CA GLY A 220 23.18 21.55 -11.64
C GLY A 220 24.02 22.29 -12.69
N LYS A 221 25.07 21.64 -13.22
CA LYS A 221 25.97 22.21 -14.24
C LYS A 221 25.51 22.00 -15.68
N SER A 222 24.59 21.06 -15.93
CA SER A 222 24.12 20.74 -17.29
C SER A 222 23.29 21.86 -17.94
N GLY A 223 22.79 22.81 -17.14
CA GLY A 223 22.01 23.96 -17.62
C GLY A 223 20.53 23.67 -17.88
N ARG A 224 20.07 22.42 -17.72
CA ARG A 224 18.65 22.04 -17.80
C ARG A 224 18.09 21.70 -16.42
N LYS A 225 16.84 22.10 -16.16
CA LYS A 225 16.13 21.74 -14.93
C LYS A 225 15.61 20.31 -15.04
N ILE A 226 16.25 19.39 -14.33
CA ILE A 226 15.87 17.97 -14.26
C ILE A 226 15.43 17.66 -12.84
N VAL A 227 14.22 17.11 -12.67
CA VAL A 227 13.76 16.61 -11.36
C VAL A 227 14.60 15.40 -10.99
N TYR A 228 15.26 15.48 -9.83
CA TYR A 228 16.17 14.42 -9.39
C TYR A 228 15.50 13.54 -8.33
N SER A 229 15.31 12.26 -8.66
CA SER A 229 14.68 11.23 -7.83
C SER A 229 15.70 10.18 -7.39
N LEU A 230 15.93 10.09 -6.08
CA LEU A 230 16.82 9.07 -5.49
C LEU A 230 16.10 7.74 -5.37
N CYS A 231 16.69 6.67 -5.91
CA CYS A 231 16.20 5.30 -5.79
C CYS A 231 17.21 4.44 -5.03
N GLN A 232 17.28 4.66 -3.71
CA GLN A 232 18.25 4.00 -2.82
C GLN A 232 17.60 3.14 -1.73
N TRP A 233 16.30 2.91 -1.88
CA TRP A 233 15.49 1.96 -1.10
C TRP A 233 15.36 2.24 0.41
N GLY A 234 15.56 3.48 0.85
CA GLY A 234 15.62 3.87 2.26
C GLY A 234 16.96 3.59 2.95
N VAL A 235 17.93 2.99 2.25
CA VAL A 235 19.24 2.61 2.81
C VAL A 235 20.01 3.84 3.29
N GLN A 236 20.50 3.83 4.53
CA GLN A 236 21.15 5.01 5.14
C GLN A 236 20.23 6.25 5.28
N ASN A 237 18.91 6.06 5.38
CA ASN A 237 17.93 7.07 5.82
C ASN A 237 17.92 8.35 4.95
N PRO A 238 17.59 8.29 3.65
CA PRO A 238 17.63 9.44 2.74
C PRO A 238 16.78 10.61 3.19
N TRP A 239 15.71 10.38 3.94
CA TRP A 239 14.87 11.45 4.47
C TRP A 239 15.62 12.46 5.37
N THR A 240 16.78 12.09 5.93
CA THR A 240 17.58 13.03 6.74
C THR A 240 18.55 13.88 5.93
N TRP A 241 18.80 13.57 4.65
CA TRP A 241 19.84 14.24 3.86
C TRP A 241 19.48 14.48 2.38
N GLY A 242 18.67 13.63 1.75
CA GLY A 242 18.31 13.70 0.33
C GLY A 242 17.72 15.07 -0.07
N SER A 243 17.00 15.71 0.85
CA SER A 243 16.44 17.04 0.64
C SER A 243 17.46 18.17 0.44
N SER A 244 18.77 17.94 0.60
CA SER A 244 19.80 18.93 0.25
C SER A 244 20.26 18.85 -1.21
N MET A 245 19.89 17.77 -1.94
CA MET A 245 20.42 17.48 -3.27
C MET A 245 19.35 17.04 -4.29
N ALA A 246 18.20 16.54 -3.83
CA ALA A 246 17.18 15.93 -4.67
C ALA A 246 15.77 16.42 -4.35
N SER A 247 14.85 16.18 -5.29
CA SER A 247 13.43 16.54 -5.15
C SER A 247 12.61 15.47 -4.42
N LEU A 248 13.04 14.22 -4.47
CA LEU A 248 12.36 13.08 -3.85
C LEU A 248 13.34 11.92 -3.64
N TRP A 249 12.99 11.00 -2.74
CA TRP A 249 13.80 9.82 -2.43
C TRP A 249 12.94 8.62 -2.03
N ARG A 250 13.27 7.46 -2.60
CA ARG A 250 12.69 6.16 -2.23
C ARG A 250 12.95 5.87 -0.75
N THR A 251 11.91 5.47 -0.03
CA THR A 251 11.93 5.26 1.42
C THR A 251 11.99 3.78 1.82
N THR A 252 11.72 2.88 0.88
CA THR A 252 11.67 1.43 1.06
C THR A 252 12.24 0.69 -0.15
N GLY A 253 12.48 -0.61 -0.01
CA GLY A 253 12.59 -1.52 -1.16
C GLY A 253 11.38 -1.49 -2.07
N ASP A 254 11.49 -2.16 -3.22
CA ASP A 254 10.51 -2.06 -4.29
C ASP A 254 9.13 -2.58 -3.86
N ILE A 255 8.10 -1.87 -4.32
CA ILE A 255 6.73 -2.35 -4.30
C ILE A 255 6.57 -3.53 -5.27
N TYR A 256 5.59 -4.37 -4.99
CA TYR A 256 5.07 -5.33 -5.95
C TYR A 256 3.55 -5.35 -5.82
N ASP A 257 2.85 -5.78 -6.85
CA ASP A 257 1.38 -5.84 -6.92
C ASP A 257 0.80 -6.92 -5.99
N GLY A 258 0.83 -6.64 -4.70
CA GLY A 258 0.29 -7.50 -3.67
C GLY A 258 0.12 -6.74 -2.35
N TRP A 259 -1.01 -7.00 -1.68
CA TRP A 259 -1.43 -6.21 -0.51
C TRP A 259 -0.40 -6.17 0.63
N ALA A 260 0.30 -7.28 0.87
CA ALA A 260 1.35 -7.35 1.89
C ALA A 260 2.48 -6.33 1.64
N SER A 261 2.82 -6.09 0.37
CA SER A 261 3.81 -5.08 -0.04
C SER A 261 3.30 -3.68 0.26
N VAL A 262 2.11 -3.34 -0.25
CA VAL A 262 1.46 -2.03 -0.05
C VAL A 262 1.34 -1.70 1.44
N LYS A 263 0.80 -2.62 2.23
CA LYS A 263 0.61 -2.46 3.69
C LYS A 263 1.93 -2.18 4.40
N LYS A 264 2.99 -2.92 4.06
CA LYS A 264 4.34 -2.74 4.64
C LYS A 264 4.91 -1.37 4.29
N ILE A 265 4.78 -0.94 3.03
CA ILE A 265 5.28 0.35 2.55
C ILE A 265 4.53 1.52 3.19
N ILE A 266 3.20 1.44 3.31
CA ILE A 266 2.40 2.46 4.01
C ILE A 266 2.89 2.61 5.46
N ALA A 267 3.07 1.50 6.18
CA ALA A 267 3.51 1.53 7.57
C ALA A 267 4.89 2.18 7.74
N ALA A 268 5.84 1.89 6.83
CA ALA A 268 7.17 2.51 6.85
C ALA A 268 7.10 4.01 6.53
N ASN A 269 6.46 4.38 5.41
CA ASN A 269 6.48 5.75 4.90
C ASN A 269 5.65 6.72 5.75
N ALA A 270 4.54 6.27 6.36
CA ALA A 270 3.68 7.11 7.19
C ALA A 270 4.42 7.71 8.40
N SER A 271 5.48 7.05 8.88
CA SER A 271 6.32 7.54 9.99
C SER A 271 7.27 8.69 9.61
N LEU A 272 7.44 8.97 8.32
CA LEU A 272 8.43 9.91 7.78
C LEU A 272 7.86 11.29 7.44
N ALA A 273 6.60 11.56 7.85
CA ALA A 273 5.86 12.76 7.48
C ALA A 273 6.58 14.10 7.76
N GLN A 274 7.42 14.16 8.80
CA GLN A 274 8.16 15.37 9.17
C GLN A 274 9.25 15.79 8.16
N TYR A 275 9.66 14.88 7.26
CA TYR A 275 10.73 15.14 6.30
C TYR A 275 10.21 15.67 4.96
N ALA A 276 8.96 15.36 4.62
CA ALA A 276 8.31 15.81 3.39
C ALA A 276 7.89 17.28 3.47
N ARG A 277 8.20 18.05 2.42
CA ARG A 277 7.87 19.48 2.28
C ARG A 277 7.92 19.86 0.79
N PRO A 278 7.41 21.05 0.37
CA PRO A 278 7.51 21.49 -1.02
C PRO A 278 8.94 21.36 -1.58
N GLY A 279 9.09 20.59 -2.67
CA GLY A 279 10.39 20.34 -3.29
C GLY A 279 11.20 19.18 -2.72
N ALA A 280 10.68 18.45 -1.75
CA ALA A 280 11.40 17.38 -1.05
C ALA A 280 10.41 16.32 -0.54
N TRP A 281 10.24 15.23 -1.29
CA TRP A 281 9.17 14.24 -1.06
C TRP A 281 9.71 12.87 -0.66
N ASN A 282 9.04 12.25 0.31
CA ASN A 282 9.22 10.83 0.54
C ASN A 282 8.55 10.05 -0.59
N ASP A 283 9.27 9.12 -1.21
CA ASP A 283 8.77 8.28 -2.29
C ASP A 283 8.56 6.84 -1.78
N PRO A 284 7.31 6.42 -1.53
CA PRO A 284 6.96 5.03 -1.23
C PRO A 284 6.85 4.13 -2.46
N ASP A 285 7.45 4.51 -3.60
CA ASP A 285 7.46 3.79 -4.86
C ASP A 285 6.19 3.97 -5.72
N MET A 286 6.22 3.39 -6.93
CA MET A 286 5.21 3.54 -7.97
C MET A 286 3.83 2.95 -7.58
N LEU A 287 2.79 3.38 -8.30
CA LEU A 287 1.43 2.89 -8.14
C LEU A 287 1.22 1.57 -8.90
N GLU A 288 0.71 0.56 -8.20
CA GLU A 288 0.33 -0.75 -8.77
C GLU A 288 -1.14 -0.82 -9.24
N VAL A 289 -1.85 0.31 -9.21
CA VAL A 289 -3.29 0.42 -9.43
C VAL A 289 -3.72 -0.15 -10.79
N GLY A 290 -4.27 -1.37 -10.77
CA GLY A 290 -4.81 -2.04 -11.95
C GLY A 290 -3.93 -3.13 -12.55
N ASN A 291 -2.86 -3.57 -11.87
CA ASN A 291 -1.94 -4.60 -12.36
C ASN A 291 -2.44 -6.05 -12.17
N GLY A 292 -3.51 -6.25 -11.39
CA GLY A 292 -4.28 -7.49 -11.28
C GLY A 292 -4.08 -8.33 -10.01
N GLY A 293 -3.08 -8.02 -9.19
CA GLY A 293 -2.70 -8.74 -7.98
C GLY A 293 -3.40 -8.29 -6.69
N MET A 294 -4.23 -7.24 -6.74
CA MET A 294 -5.00 -6.72 -5.61
C MET A 294 -6.48 -6.50 -5.95
N THR A 295 -7.31 -6.43 -4.91
CA THR A 295 -8.74 -6.09 -5.01
C THR A 295 -8.95 -4.59 -5.28
N ASP A 296 -10.14 -4.21 -5.75
CA ASP A 296 -10.51 -2.79 -5.92
C ASP A 296 -10.37 -1.99 -4.61
N THR A 297 -10.78 -2.59 -3.48
CA THR A 297 -10.62 -1.97 -2.15
C THR A 297 -9.16 -1.68 -1.83
N GLU A 298 -8.26 -2.62 -2.11
CA GLU A 298 -6.82 -2.47 -1.87
C GLU A 298 -6.20 -1.44 -2.81
N TYR A 299 -6.57 -1.42 -4.10
CA TYR A 299 -6.11 -0.39 -5.04
C TYR A 299 -6.58 1.01 -4.67
N ARG A 300 -7.82 1.14 -4.22
CA ARG A 300 -8.35 2.41 -3.69
C ARG A 300 -7.57 2.83 -2.46
N THR A 301 -7.33 1.91 -1.53
CA THR A 301 -6.52 2.20 -0.33
C THR A 301 -5.11 2.61 -0.69
N HIS A 302 -4.46 1.91 -1.60
CA HIS A 302 -3.13 2.23 -2.10
C HIS A 302 -3.08 3.66 -2.66
N PHE A 303 -3.96 4.01 -3.61
CA PHE A 303 -3.98 5.34 -4.20
C PHE A 303 -4.27 6.44 -3.18
N ALA A 304 -5.26 6.25 -2.31
CA ALA A 304 -5.63 7.21 -1.29
C ALA A 304 -4.50 7.45 -0.28
N MET A 305 -3.81 6.39 0.16
CA MET A 305 -2.73 6.51 1.12
C MET A 305 -1.51 7.20 0.51
N TRP A 306 -1.19 6.96 -0.77
CA TRP A 306 -0.15 7.71 -1.49
C TRP A 306 -0.48 9.21 -1.53
N ALA A 307 -1.72 9.55 -1.92
CA ALA A 307 -2.17 10.94 -1.99
C ALA A 307 -2.14 11.65 -0.63
N VAL A 308 -2.64 11.00 0.42
CA VAL A 308 -2.63 11.56 1.78
C VAL A 308 -1.20 11.68 2.32
N MET A 309 -0.30 10.77 1.92
CA MET A 309 1.11 10.84 2.29
C MET A 309 1.93 11.85 1.46
N ALA A 310 1.33 12.55 0.49
CA ALA A 310 2.04 13.45 -0.44
C ALA A 310 3.17 12.72 -1.19
N ALA A 311 2.89 11.48 -1.61
CA ALA A 311 3.81 10.66 -2.37
C ALA A 311 3.78 11.01 -3.87
N PRO A 312 4.86 10.77 -4.63
CA PRO A 312 4.77 10.80 -6.09
C PRO A 312 3.66 9.85 -6.58
N LEU A 313 2.82 10.31 -7.51
CA LEU A 313 1.79 9.49 -8.13
C LEU A 313 2.29 9.05 -9.51
N LEU A 314 3.18 8.05 -9.53
CA LEU A 314 3.73 7.47 -10.76
C LEU A 314 2.99 6.18 -11.09
N ILE A 315 2.21 6.17 -12.17
CA ILE A 315 1.45 5.01 -12.65
C ILE A 315 2.42 3.92 -13.13
N GLY A 316 2.28 2.70 -12.63
CA GLY A 316 3.04 1.51 -13.06
C GLY A 316 2.21 0.52 -13.90
N THR A 317 1.04 0.93 -14.39
CA THR A 317 0.06 0.07 -15.08
C THR A 317 0.05 0.27 -16.58
N ASP A 318 -0.13 -0.83 -17.34
CA ASP A 318 -0.36 -0.79 -18.78
C ASP A 318 -1.68 -0.07 -19.10
N LEU A 319 -1.56 1.21 -19.47
CA LEU A 319 -2.70 2.07 -19.79
C LEU A 319 -3.47 1.64 -21.04
N ARG A 320 -2.91 0.75 -21.87
CA ARG A 320 -3.58 0.20 -23.06
C ARG A 320 -4.72 -0.74 -22.66
N THR A 321 -4.59 -1.40 -21.51
CA THR A 321 -5.53 -2.40 -20.98
C THR A 321 -6.22 -1.96 -19.69
N ALA A 322 -5.86 -0.80 -19.13
CA ALA A 322 -6.50 -0.23 -17.94
C ALA A 322 -8.03 -0.14 -18.06
N THR A 323 -8.74 -0.71 -17.09
CA THR A 323 -10.21 -0.75 -17.04
C THR A 323 -10.81 0.60 -16.63
N PRO A 324 -12.12 0.83 -16.85
CA PRO A 324 -12.80 2.02 -16.34
C PRO A 324 -12.66 2.21 -14.83
N GLU A 325 -12.64 1.13 -14.05
CA GLU A 325 -12.47 1.13 -12.60
C GLU A 325 -11.05 1.61 -12.23
N THR A 326 -10.01 1.06 -12.87
CA THR A 326 -8.64 1.54 -12.74
C THR A 326 -8.52 3.03 -13.06
N MET A 327 -9.11 3.46 -14.18
CA MET A 327 -9.10 4.86 -14.58
C MET A 327 -9.85 5.75 -13.58
N ALA A 328 -10.95 5.29 -12.99
CA ALA A 328 -11.70 6.05 -11.99
C ALA A 328 -10.89 6.27 -10.70
N ILE A 329 -10.03 5.32 -10.32
CA ILE A 329 -9.08 5.50 -9.21
C ILE A 329 -8.01 6.52 -9.60
N LEU A 330 -7.30 6.28 -10.71
CA LEU A 330 -6.19 7.10 -11.17
C LEU A 330 -6.60 8.55 -11.47
N THR A 331 -7.84 8.81 -11.87
CA THR A 331 -8.33 10.16 -12.19
C THR A 331 -9.20 10.79 -11.10
N ASN A 332 -9.17 10.24 -9.88
CA ASN A 332 -9.94 10.81 -8.77
C ASN A 332 -9.43 12.21 -8.36
N ALA A 333 -10.06 13.24 -8.94
CA ALA A 333 -9.70 14.65 -8.77
C ALA A 333 -9.67 15.13 -7.30
N ASP A 334 -10.47 14.55 -6.41
CA ASP A 334 -10.46 14.97 -5.00
C ASP A 334 -9.23 14.46 -4.25
N LEU A 335 -8.81 13.22 -4.52
CA LEU A 335 -7.60 12.65 -3.92
C LEU A 335 -6.34 13.28 -4.54
N ILE A 336 -6.33 13.51 -5.86
CA ILE A 336 -5.25 14.25 -6.52
C ILE A 336 -5.14 15.66 -5.93
N ALA A 337 -6.24 16.37 -5.68
CA ALA A 337 -6.20 17.69 -5.04
C ALA A 337 -5.67 17.64 -3.59
N VAL A 338 -5.87 16.52 -2.87
CA VAL A 338 -5.24 16.30 -1.56
C VAL A 338 -3.74 16.11 -1.73
N ASP A 339 -3.30 15.27 -2.68
CA ASP A 339 -1.89 15.04 -2.97
C ASP A 339 -1.15 16.34 -3.33
N GLN A 340 -1.72 17.05 -4.31
CA GLN A 340 -1.19 18.27 -4.93
C GLN A 340 -1.49 19.56 -4.13
N ASP A 341 -1.94 19.45 -2.87
CA ASP A 341 -2.20 20.63 -2.04
C ASP A 341 -0.92 21.46 -1.83
N SER A 342 -1.03 22.78 -2.06
CA SER A 342 0.12 23.70 -2.07
C SER A 342 0.81 23.90 -0.72
N LEU A 343 0.20 23.48 0.40
CA LEU A 343 0.89 23.45 1.68
C LEU A 343 2.04 22.43 1.65
N GLY A 344 1.91 21.39 0.82
CA GLY A 344 2.96 20.45 0.50
C GLY A 344 3.44 19.65 1.71
N VAL A 345 2.52 19.28 2.59
CA VAL A 345 2.81 18.51 3.81
C VAL A 345 2.29 17.08 3.66
N GLN A 346 3.07 16.11 4.13
CA GLN A 346 2.62 14.73 4.24
C GLN A 346 1.62 14.59 5.41
N GLY A 347 0.59 13.76 5.22
CA GLY A 347 -0.35 13.39 6.29
C GLY A 347 0.35 12.67 7.44
N GLN A 348 0.03 13.07 8.67
CA GLN A 348 0.61 12.51 9.90
C GLN A 348 -0.34 11.55 10.58
N ILE A 349 0.18 10.48 11.18
CA ILE A 349 -0.58 9.59 12.05
C ILE A 349 -1.01 10.39 13.30
N VAL A 350 -2.32 10.51 13.52
CA VAL A 350 -2.90 11.23 14.67
C VAL A 350 -3.62 10.31 15.66
N ALA A 351 -3.90 9.07 15.27
CA ALA A 351 -4.40 8.01 16.14
C ALA A 351 -4.05 6.64 15.58
N SER A 352 -3.77 5.68 16.46
CA SER A 352 -3.63 4.27 16.10
C SER A 352 -4.23 3.41 17.20
N ALA A 353 -5.10 2.47 16.84
CA ALA A 353 -5.76 1.57 17.78
C ALA A 353 -6.24 0.30 17.06
N ASN A 354 -6.17 -0.85 17.74
CA ASN A 354 -6.68 -2.14 17.24
C ASN A 354 -6.18 -2.50 15.82
N GLY A 355 -4.91 -2.21 15.52
CA GLY A 355 -4.33 -2.45 14.20
C GLY A 355 -4.71 -1.43 13.12
N THR A 356 -5.60 -0.48 13.40
CA THR A 356 -5.99 0.60 12.47
C THR A 356 -5.21 1.89 12.74
N MET A 357 -5.18 2.80 11.76
CA MET A 357 -4.58 4.12 11.92
C MET A 357 -5.40 5.23 11.27
N VAL A 358 -5.29 6.43 11.83
CA VAL A 358 -5.89 7.65 11.29
C VAL A 358 -4.79 8.62 10.91
N LEU A 359 -4.76 9.04 9.65
CA LEU A 359 -3.86 10.08 9.16
C LEU A 359 -4.62 11.40 8.97
N SER A 360 -3.97 12.52 9.31
CA SER A 360 -4.49 13.87 9.10
C SER A 360 -3.46 14.70 8.34
N LYS A 361 -3.86 15.28 7.21
CA LYS A 361 -3.07 16.21 6.39
C LYS A 361 -3.71 17.60 6.46
N PRO A 362 -3.04 18.62 7.03
CA PRO A 362 -3.48 20.00 6.85
C PRO A 362 -3.42 20.39 5.39
N LEU A 363 -4.42 21.15 4.93
CA LEU A 363 -4.49 21.70 3.59
C LEU A 363 -4.29 23.22 3.64
N ALA A 364 -3.78 23.81 2.56
CA ALA A 364 -3.41 25.23 2.51
C ALA A 364 -4.55 26.20 2.86
N ASN A 365 -5.80 25.80 2.61
CA ASN A 365 -6.98 26.61 2.89
C ASN A 365 -7.52 26.46 4.33
N GLY A 366 -6.83 25.70 5.20
CA GLY A 366 -7.23 25.44 6.59
C GLY A 366 -8.12 24.21 6.80
N ASP A 367 -8.50 23.50 5.73
CA ASP A 367 -9.19 22.22 5.83
C ASP A 367 -8.23 21.11 6.28
N ARG A 368 -8.78 19.94 6.61
CA ARG A 368 -8.03 18.70 6.86
C ARG A 368 -8.45 17.62 5.87
N ALA A 369 -7.50 16.94 5.24
CA ALA A 369 -7.76 15.61 4.68
C ALA A 369 -7.52 14.56 5.77
N VAL A 370 -8.44 13.63 5.95
CA VAL A 370 -8.45 12.63 7.02
C VAL A 370 -8.63 11.26 6.39
N ALA A 371 -7.67 10.36 6.57
CA ALA A 371 -7.77 8.97 6.15
C ALA A 371 -7.98 8.07 7.37
N LEU A 372 -9.08 7.32 7.38
CA LEU A 372 -9.36 6.24 8.32
C LEU A 372 -8.92 4.93 7.65
N TYR A 373 -7.74 4.43 8.00
CA TYR A 373 -7.09 3.32 7.32
C TYR A 373 -7.21 2.02 8.14
N ASN A 374 -7.76 0.99 7.50
CA ASN A 374 -7.86 -0.36 8.04
C ASN A 374 -6.93 -1.33 7.29
N PRO A 375 -5.76 -1.68 7.85
CA PRO A 375 -4.87 -2.69 7.27
C PRO A 375 -5.22 -4.13 7.66
N THR A 376 -6.28 -4.36 8.45
CA THR A 376 -6.62 -5.68 9.00
C THR A 376 -7.51 -6.48 8.05
N ASP A 377 -7.57 -7.80 8.26
CA ASP A 377 -8.34 -8.73 7.43
C ASP A 377 -9.85 -8.76 7.78
N ALA A 378 -10.31 -7.85 8.65
CA ALA A 378 -11.71 -7.72 9.04
C ALA A 378 -12.18 -6.25 8.93
N PRO A 379 -13.46 -6.00 8.63
CA PRO A 379 -14.02 -4.65 8.72
C PRO A 379 -13.84 -4.03 10.11
N ALA A 380 -13.62 -2.72 10.16
CA ALA A 380 -13.42 -1.98 11.40
C ALA A 380 -14.14 -0.63 11.41
N GLY A 381 -14.89 -0.38 12.48
CA GLY A 381 -15.39 0.96 12.79
C GLY A 381 -14.26 1.85 13.28
N ILE A 382 -13.90 2.86 12.49
CA ILE A 382 -12.85 3.83 12.84
C ILE A 382 -13.49 5.20 13.08
N SER A 383 -13.06 5.89 14.13
CA SER A 383 -13.56 7.22 14.46
C SER A 383 -12.47 8.13 15.03
N ILE A 384 -12.62 9.43 14.78
CA ILE A 384 -11.78 10.48 15.36
C ILE A 384 -12.59 11.75 15.59
N ARG A 385 -12.25 12.50 16.65
CA ARG A 385 -12.88 13.80 16.91
C ARG A 385 -12.12 14.95 16.24
N SER A 386 -12.87 15.93 15.76
CA SER A 386 -12.37 17.19 15.18
C SER A 386 -11.30 17.88 16.02
N GLY A 387 -11.43 17.88 17.36
CA GLY A 387 -10.42 18.43 18.26
C GLY A 387 -9.07 17.70 18.19
N GLN A 388 -9.05 16.39 17.92
CA GLN A 388 -7.81 15.60 17.74
C GLN A 388 -7.17 15.86 16.37
N LEU A 389 -7.94 16.36 15.40
CA LEU A 389 -7.44 16.72 14.07
C LEU A 389 -6.81 18.13 14.02
N GLY A 390 -6.83 18.87 15.13
CA GLY A 390 -6.37 20.26 15.17
C GLY A 390 -7.24 21.21 14.33
N LEU A 391 -8.54 20.90 14.19
CA LEU A 391 -9.53 21.81 13.61
C LEU A 391 -9.98 22.83 14.67
N PRO A 392 -10.31 24.08 14.27
CA PRO A 392 -10.85 25.06 15.20
C PRO A 392 -12.23 24.63 15.72
N ALA A 393 -12.55 25.01 16.95
CA ALA A 393 -13.87 24.79 17.52
C ALA A 393 -14.95 25.46 16.65
N SER A 394 -16.00 24.72 16.32
CA SER A 394 -17.07 25.15 15.42
C SER A 394 -18.41 24.56 15.83
N ALA A 395 -19.52 25.15 15.35
CA ALA A 395 -20.87 24.66 15.59
C ALA A 395 -21.09 23.27 14.97
N ALA A 396 -20.55 23.07 13.76
CA ALA A 396 -20.49 21.83 13.01
C ALA A 396 -19.27 21.82 12.08
N TYR A 397 -19.05 20.68 11.42
CA TYR A 397 -18.01 20.49 10.42
C TYR A 397 -18.61 19.86 9.17
N ARG A 398 -18.23 20.36 8.00
CA ARG A 398 -18.50 19.71 6.72
C ARG A 398 -17.50 18.58 6.50
N VAL A 399 -17.98 17.42 6.09
CA VAL A 399 -17.22 16.21 5.79
C VAL A 399 -17.57 15.80 4.37
N LYS A 400 -16.64 15.96 3.43
CA LYS A 400 -16.78 15.47 2.05
C LYS A 400 -16.04 14.13 1.94
N ASP A 401 -16.76 13.07 1.58
CA ASP A 401 -16.17 11.79 1.21
C ASP A 401 -15.51 11.90 -0.17
N LEU A 402 -14.22 11.62 -0.24
CA LEU A 402 -13.42 11.80 -1.47
C LEU A 402 -13.58 10.65 -2.46
N TRP A 403 -14.25 9.57 -2.06
CA TRP A 403 -14.63 8.48 -2.93
C TRP A 403 -16.05 8.67 -3.47
N SER A 404 -17.05 8.72 -2.58
CA SER A 404 -18.46 8.81 -2.99
C SER A 404 -18.88 10.22 -3.44
N LYS A 405 -18.04 11.23 -3.18
CA LYS A 405 -18.30 12.66 -3.43
C LYS A 405 -19.42 13.25 -2.56
N GLY A 406 -20.05 12.43 -1.71
CA GLY A 406 -21.07 12.85 -0.75
C GLY A 406 -20.53 13.89 0.22
N THR A 407 -21.35 14.87 0.56
CA THR A 407 -21.01 15.93 1.51
C THR A 407 -21.99 15.93 2.66
N PHE A 408 -21.44 15.84 3.87
CA PHE A 408 -22.20 15.71 5.10
C PHE A 408 -21.79 16.75 6.14
N GLU A 409 -22.59 16.92 7.19
CA GLU A 409 -22.24 17.67 8.38
C GLU A 409 -22.12 16.75 9.60
N THR A 410 -21.20 17.08 10.51
CA THR A 410 -21.02 16.40 11.80
C THR A 410 -20.92 17.40 12.94
N ALA A 411 -21.40 17.01 14.11
CA ALA A 411 -21.21 17.73 15.38
C ALA A 411 -19.75 17.70 15.86
N GLY A 412 -18.89 16.87 15.25
CA GLY A 412 -17.46 16.84 15.53
C GLY A 412 -16.83 15.46 15.48
N THR A 413 -17.60 14.39 15.31
CA THR A 413 -17.10 13.02 15.15
C THR A 413 -17.03 12.67 13.66
N ILE A 414 -15.84 12.30 13.18
CA ILE A 414 -15.61 11.80 11.82
C ILE A 414 -15.44 10.29 11.97
N SER A 415 -16.29 9.51 11.30
CA SER A 415 -16.29 8.05 11.45
C SER A 415 -16.75 7.35 10.18
N ALA A 416 -16.21 6.15 9.97
CA ALA A 416 -16.61 5.24 8.92
C ALA A 416 -16.54 3.81 9.44
N ASP A 417 -17.33 2.94 8.81
CA ASP A 417 -17.10 1.50 8.87
C ASP A 417 -16.24 1.12 7.67
N VAL A 418 -14.98 0.81 7.92
CA VAL A 418 -13.95 0.67 6.89
C VAL A 418 -13.76 -0.82 6.61
N PRO A 419 -13.97 -1.30 5.37
CA PRO A 419 -13.75 -2.71 5.01
C PRO A 419 -12.35 -3.19 5.36
N ALA A 420 -12.18 -4.52 5.43
CA ALA A 420 -10.85 -5.11 5.45
C ALA A 420 -10.00 -4.52 4.31
N HIS A 421 -8.77 -4.14 4.63
CA HIS A 421 -7.82 -3.52 3.68
C HIS A 421 -8.27 -2.17 3.10
N GLY A 422 -9.33 -1.58 3.65
CA GLY A 422 -9.97 -0.38 3.14
C GLY A 422 -9.43 0.92 3.73
N THR A 423 -9.84 2.01 3.10
CA THR A 423 -9.71 3.37 3.65
C THR A 423 -10.97 4.18 3.40
N ALA A 424 -11.36 5.01 4.37
CA ALA A 424 -12.30 6.09 4.16
C ALA A 424 -11.52 7.42 4.21
N VAL A 425 -11.61 8.22 3.15
CA VAL A 425 -10.91 9.51 3.09
C VAL A 425 -11.90 10.65 3.02
N TYR A 426 -11.75 11.61 3.92
CA TYR A 426 -12.60 12.77 4.05
C TYR A 426 -11.82 14.06 3.93
N ARG A 427 -12.41 15.08 3.28
CA ARG A 427 -12.02 16.48 3.48
C ARG A 427 -12.96 17.13 4.49
N VAL A 428 -12.39 17.67 5.55
CA VAL A 428 -13.10 18.18 6.71
C VAL A 428 -12.85 19.67 6.90
N LYS A 429 -13.92 20.44 7.06
CA LYS A 429 -13.88 21.90 7.22
C LYS A 429 -14.84 22.37 8.31
N ALA A 430 -14.41 23.31 9.16
CA ALA A 430 -15.29 23.98 10.11
C ALA A 430 -16.35 24.83 9.39
N ILE A 431 -17.63 24.71 9.80
CA ILE A 431 -18.75 25.49 9.25
C ILE A 431 -19.63 26.08 10.38
N GLY A 432 -20.12 27.29 10.16
CA GLY A 432 -21.09 27.94 11.08
C GLY A 432 -22.54 27.58 10.76
N ASP A 433 -22.88 27.48 9.48
CA ASP A 433 -24.21 27.09 9.01
C ASP A 433 -24.16 25.67 8.42
N PHE A 434 -24.95 24.78 9.03
CA PHE A 434 -25.10 23.37 8.66
C PHE A 434 -26.53 23.04 8.22
N SER A 435 -27.43 24.02 8.18
CA SER A 435 -28.87 23.83 7.95
C SER A 435 -29.21 23.25 6.57
N THR A 436 -28.31 23.39 5.59
CA THR A 436 -28.46 22.88 4.23
C THR A 436 -27.52 21.72 3.90
N VAL A 437 -26.80 21.18 4.88
CA VAL A 437 -25.84 20.10 4.69
C VAL A 437 -26.38 18.84 5.35
N GLN A 438 -26.42 17.74 4.60
CA GLN A 438 -26.98 16.48 5.07
C GLN A 438 -26.22 15.95 6.31
N PRO A 439 -26.90 15.51 7.38
CA PRO A 439 -26.27 14.88 8.54
C PRO A 439 -25.44 13.64 8.17
N LEU A 440 -24.25 13.52 8.75
CA LEU A 440 -23.44 12.30 8.65
C LEU A 440 -24.12 11.21 9.50
N VAL A 441 -24.68 10.21 8.81
CA VAL A 441 -25.30 9.04 9.43
C VAL A 441 -24.47 7.82 9.09
N LEU A 442 -23.89 7.19 10.13
CA LEU A 442 -23.17 5.94 9.96
C LEU A 442 -24.10 4.77 10.28
N VAL A 443 -24.04 3.76 9.44
CA VAL A 443 -24.61 2.44 9.72
C VAL A 443 -23.43 1.50 9.90
N SER A 444 -23.30 0.87 11.05
CA SER A 444 -22.33 -0.22 11.25
C SER A 444 -23.09 -1.53 11.41
N ALA A 445 -22.41 -2.65 11.15
CA ALA A 445 -22.90 -3.98 11.50
C ALA A 445 -21.87 -4.72 12.31
N GLN A 446 -22.36 -5.48 13.29
CA GLN A 446 -21.57 -6.38 14.12
C GLN A 446 -22.20 -7.77 14.06
N ALA A 447 -21.39 -8.75 13.74
CA ALA A 447 -21.77 -10.16 13.73
C ALA A 447 -20.81 -10.97 14.61
N PRO A 448 -21.15 -12.23 14.93
CA PRO A 448 -20.19 -13.17 15.50
C PRO A 448 -18.97 -13.32 14.58
N ALA A 449 -17.78 -13.38 15.18
CA ALA A 449 -16.55 -13.62 14.43
C ALA A 449 -16.66 -14.91 13.62
N ASN A 450 -16.18 -14.88 12.38
CA ASN A 450 -16.11 -16.03 11.50
C ASN A 450 -14.76 -16.01 10.75
N PRO A 451 -14.20 -17.17 10.39
CA PRO A 451 -12.89 -17.26 9.77
C PRO A 451 -12.86 -16.86 8.29
N VAL A 452 -13.99 -16.45 7.71
CA VAL A 452 -14.10 -16.07 6.29
C VAL A 452 -13.77 -14.59 6.06
N GLY A 453 -13.77 -13.76 7.10
CA GLY A 453 -13.49 -12.32 6.97
C GLY A 453 -14.64 -11.49 6.37
N THR A 454 -15.83 -12.08 6.23
CA THR A 454 -17.07 -11.37 5.82
C THR A 454 -17.91 -10.98 7.03
N ASP A 455 -18.93 -10.09 6.86
CA ASP A 455 -19.84 -9.76 7.97
C ASP A 455 -20.54 -11.03 8.48
N LEU A 456 -20.98 -11.94 7.59
CA LEU A 456 -21.71 -13.16 7.97
C LEU A 456 -21.29 -14.38 7.16
N ALA A 457 -21.35 -15.54 7.81
CA ALA A 457 -21.23 -16.85 7.19
C ALA A 457 -22.50 -17.67 7.47
N VAL A 458 -23.15 -18.22 6.44
CA VAL A 458 -24.42 -18.95 6.58
C VAL A 458 -24.51 -20.13 5.61
N ALA A 459 -25.01 -21.28 6.05
CA ALA A 459 -25.28 -22.42 5.17
C ALA A 459 -26.63 -22.23 4.41
N PRO A 460 -26.79 -22.79 3.20
CA PRO A 460 -28.05 -22.74 2.46
C PRO A 460 -29.26 -23.18 3.29
N GLY A 461 -30.34 -22.40 3.25
CA GLY A 461 -31.57 -22.66 4.02
C GLY A 461 -31.45 -22.42 5.53
N ARG A 462 -30.29 -22.00 6.03
CA ARG A 462 -30.07 -21.64 7.44
C ARG A 462 -30.12 -20.12 7.60
N SER A 463 -30.19 -19.69 8.86
CA SER A 463 -30.19 -18.27 9.20
C SER A 463 -28.98 -17.90 10.05
N ALA A 464 -28.50 -16.67 9.88
CA ALA A 464 -27.46 -16.05 10.69
C ALA A 464 -27.94 -14.68 11.21
N THR A 465 -27.48 -14.31 12.40
CA THR A 465 -27.89 -13.06 13.05
C THR A 465 -26.76 -12.05 13.10
N PHE A 466 -27.10 -10.78 12.93
CA PHE A 466 -26.18 -9.68 13.14
C PHE A 466 -26.92 -8.48 13.75
N THR A 467 -26.17 -7.53 14.31
CA THR A 467 -26.72 -6.30 14.88
C THR A 467 -26.22 -5.11 14.08
N SER A 468 -27.14 -4.31 13.56
CA SER A 468 -26.81 -3.01 12.97
C SER A 468 -26.92 -1.90 14.01
N THR A 469 -26.06 -0.89 13.93
CA THR A 469 -26.19 0.35 14.69
C THR A 469 -26.20 1.53 13.74
N VAL A 470 -27.30 2.29 13.75
CA VAL A 470 -27.40 3.59 13.08
C VAL A 470 -27.01 4.67 14.08
N THR A 471 -26.02 5.49 13.74
CA THR A 471 -25.52 6.59 14.57
C THR A 471 -25.69 7.91 13.82
N ASN A 472 -26.34 8.88 14.44
CA ASN A 472 -26.38 10.25 13.93
C ASN A 472 -25.16 11.03 14.42
N TYR A 473 -24.14 11.19 13.59
CA TYR A 473 -23.00 12.07 13.90
C TYR A 473 -23.26 13.52 13.49
N GLY A 474 -24.30 13.77 12.70
CA GLY A 474 -24.77 15.12 12.37
C GLY A 474 -25.17 15.92 13.59
N LYS A 475 -25.07 17.24 13.46
CA LYS A 475 -25.59 18.21 14.42
C LYS A 475 -27.10 18.28 14.37
N ALA A 476 -27.71 18.13 13.18
CA ALA A 476 -29.16 18.16 13.06
C ALA A 476 -29.80 16.90 13.66
N THR A 477 -30.94 17.05 14.33
CA THR A 477 -31.75 15.93 14.79
C THR A 477 -32.44 15.28 13.60
N LEU A 478 -32.35 13.95 13.49
CA LEU A 478 -33.09 13.22 12.48
C LEU A 478 -34.52 12.97 12.94
N SER A 479 -35.43 12.87 11.98
CA SER A 479 -36.83 12.48 12.15
C SER A 479 -37.16 11.27 11.27
N ASP A 480 -38.16 10.48 11.69
CA ASP A 480 -38.68 9.32 10.96
C ASP A 480 -37.59 8.33 10.53
N VAL A 481 -36.64 8.05 11.43
CA VAL A 481 -35.54 7.13 11.16
C VAL A 481 -36.08 5.72 11.07
N ARG A 482 -35.84 5.03 9.95
CA ARG A 482 -36.22 3.63 9.73
C ARG A 482 -35.05 2.88 9.11
N VAL A 483 -34.83 1.65 9.57
CA VAL A 483 -33.86 0.72 9.01
C VAL A 483 -34.62 -0.45 8.42
N THR A 484 -34.32 -0.80 7.19
CA THR A 484 -34.95 -1.91 6.47
C THR A 484 -33.90 -2.72 5.73
N GLY A 485 -33.96 -4.05 5.82
CA GLY A 485 -33.25 -4.92 4.88
C GLY A 485 -33.98 -4.93 3.54
N ALA A 486 -33.26 -4.80 2.43
CA ALA A 486 -33.81 -4.85 1.07
C ALA A 486 -33.27 -6.07 0.30
N PRO A 487 -33.55 -7.31 0.76
CA PRO A 487 -33.02 -8.50 0.12
C PRO A 487 -33.55 -8.69 -1.30
N SER A 488 -32.72 -9.26 -2.17
CA SER A 488 -33.10 -9.74 -3.51
C SER A 488 -32.86 -11.24 -3.63
N GLY A 489 -33.41 -11.90 -4.65
CA GLY A 489 -33.03 -13.29 -4.99
C GLY A 489 -33.44 -14.36 -3.97
N GLY A 490 -34.60 -14.20 -3.30
CA GLY A 490 -35.17 -15.21 -2.39
C GLY A 490 -34.61 -15.19 -0.97
N TRP A 491 -33.71 -14.27 -0.65
CA TRP A 491 -33.22 -14.05 0.70
C TRP A 491 -34.32 -13.50 1.61
N SER A 492 -34.36 -13.94 2.88
CA SER A 492 -35.27 -13.41 3.88
C SER A 492 -34.50 -12.62 4.94
N VAL A 493 -34.99 -11.43 5.29
CA VAL A 493 -34.40 -10.56 6.31
C VAL A 493 -35.52 -10.10 7.23
N SER A 494 -35.36 -10.34 8.53
CA SER A 494 -36.31 -9.93 9.57
C SER A 494 -35.58 -9.30 10.76
N SER A 495 -36.24 -8.40 11.47
CA SER A 495 -35.69 -7.77 12.69
C SER A 495 -36.37 -8.32 13.93
N SER A 496 -35.62 -8.53 15.02
CA SER A 496 -36.17 -9.02 16.30
C SER A 496 -36.49 -7.91 17.31
N ASN A 497 -36.09 -6.67 17.04
CA ASN A 497 -36.31 -5.51 17.92
C ASN A 497 -36.61 -4.24 17.11
N ALA A 498 -36.54 -3.08 17.76
CA ALA A 498 -36.85 -1.79 17.14
C ALA A 498 -35.99 -1.53 15.90
N TRP A 499 -36.67 -1.27 14.79
CA TRP A 499 -36.08 -0.92 13.49
C TRP A 499 -36.41 0.53 13.08
N SER A 500 -37.08 1.30 13.95
CA SER A 500 -37.39 2.70 13.71
C SER A 500 -37.40 3.56 14.98
N ARG A 501 -37.25 4.87 14.79
CA ARG A 501 -37.41 5.92 15.82
C ARG A 501 -38.04 7.16 15.21
N ALA A 502 -38.96 7.79 15.94
CA ALA A 502 -39.55 9.08 15.55
C ALA A 502 -38.49 10.18 15.46
N THR A 503 -37.52 10.19 16.38
CA THR A 503 -36.41 11.16 16.39
C THR A 503 -35.10 10.51 16.81
N LEU A 504 -33.99 10.95 16.22
CA LEU A 504 -32.64 10.57 16.63
C LEU A 504 -31.75 11.81 16.74
N ALA A 505 -31.52 12.26 17.99
CA ALA A 505 -30.67 13.40 18.28
C ALA A 505 -29.19 13.14 17.92
N SER A 506 -28.41 14.21 17.83
CA SER A 506 -26.96 14.14 17.60
C SER A 506 -26.26 13.23 18.61
N GLU A 507 -25.31 12.42 18.13
CA GLU A 507 -24.53 11.43 18.88
C GLU A 507 -25.38 10.34 19.55
N LYS A 508 -26.62 10.12 19.07
CA LYS A 508 -27.50 9.02 19.52
C LYS A 508 -27.60 7.91 18.49
N THR A 509 -27.98 6.73 18.96
CA THR A 509 -28.02 5.50 18.17
C THR A 509 -29.40 4.83 18.12
N LEU A 510 -29.63 4.07 17.04
CA LEU A 510 -30.68 3.07 16.91
C LEU A 510 -30.02 1.73 16.57
N THR A 511 -30.17 0.75 17.45
CA THR A 511 -29.62 -0.59 17.28
C THR A 511 -30.72 -1.56 16.93
N THR A 512 -30.50 -2.35 15.87
CA THR A 512 -31.45 -3.34 15.37
C THR A 512 -30.76 -4.69 15.18
N THR A 513 -31.36 -5.75 15.70
CA THR A 513 -30.88 -7.13 15.53
C THR A 513 -31.65 -7.76 14.39
N TRP A 514 -30.91 -8.31 13.44
CA TRP A 514 -31.40 -8.89 12.20
C TRP A 514 -31.19 -10.40 12.19
N ASN A 515 -32.12 -11.09 11.54
CA ASN A 515 -32.01 -12.49 11.18
C ASN A 515 -32.08 -12.59 9.65
N VAL A 516 -31.00 -13.10 9.04
CA VAL A 516 -30.84 -13.25 7.59
C VAL A 516 -30.86 -14.74 7.26
N THR A 517 -31.78 -15.15 6.40
CA THR A 517 -31.92 -16.54 5.95
C THR A 517 -31.48 -16.67 4.49
N ALA A 518 -30.50 -17.53 4.24
CA ALA A 518 -30.10 -17.87 2.88
C ALA A 518 -31.15 -18.76 2.20
N PRO A 519 -31.44 -18.56 0.91
CA PRO A 519 -32.28 -19.48 0.15
C PRO A 519 -31.76 -20.92 0.25
N ALA A 520 -32.66 -21.90 0.31
CA ALA A 520 -32.29 -23.32 0.44
C ALA A 520 -31.42 -23.84 -0.73
N GLY A 521 -31.59 -23.25 -1.93
CA GLY A 521 -30.80 -23.56 -3.12
C GLY A 521 -29.73 -22.51 -3.45
N ALA A 522 -29.35 -21.66 -2.50
CA ALA A 522 -28.29 -20.67 -2.73
C ALA A 522 -26.97 -21.40 -3.04
N ALA A 523 -26.30 -21.00 -4.12
CA ALA A 523 -24.98 -21.51 -4.45
C ALA A 523 -23.97 -21.02 -3.40
N PRO A 524 -22.91 -21.80 -3.11
CA PRO A 524 -21.81 -21.30 -2.30
C PRO A 524 -21.16 -20.08 -2.97
N GLY A 525 -20.84 -19.06 -2.18
CA GLY A 525 -20.28 -17.81 -2.71
C GLY A 525 -20.59 -16.60 -1.84
N SER A 526 -20.11 -15.44 -2.27
CA SER A 526 -20.32 -14.17 -1.57
C SER A 526 -21.55 -13.44 -2.11
N TYR A 527 -22.37 -12.95 -1.20
CA TYR A 527 -23.60 -12.22 -1.47
C TYR A 527 -23.60 -10.91 -0.69
N LEU A 528 -24.30 -9.90 -1.21
CA LEU A 528 -24.48 -8.62 -0.55
C LEU A 528 -25.95 -8.41 -0.20
N ILE A 529 -26.23 -8.15 1.08
CA ILE A 529 -27.57 -7.83 1.56
C ILE A 529 -27.61 -6.35 1.93
N PRO A 530 -28.33 -5.50 1.18
CA PRO A 530 -28.37 -4.08 1.47
C PRO A 530 -29.25 -3.81 2.70
N LEU A 531 -28.66 -3.13 3.68
CA LEU A 531 -29.38 -2.37 4.69
C LEU A 531 -29.60 -0.94 4.19
N VAL A 532 -30.86 -0.52 4.26
CA VAL A 532 -31.31 0.81 3.85
C VAL A 532 -31.79 1.54 5.08
N VAL A 533 -31.24 2.72 5.33
CA VAL A 533 -31.70 3.63 6.37
C VAL A 533 -32.36 4.83 5.70
N THR A 534 -33.62 5.07 6.04
CA THR A 534 -34.34 6.27 5.64
C THR A 534 -34.52 7.20 6.83
N TYR A 535 -34.39 8.49 6.59
CA TYR A 535 -34.62 9.53 7.59
C TYR A 535 -34.93 10.88 6.93
N ALA A 536 -35.55 11.78 7.68
CA ALA A 536 -35.72 13.18 7.32
C ALA A 536 -34.94 14.08 8.27
N TRP A 537 -34.57 15.27 7.80
CA TRP A 537 -33.83 16.29 8.56
C TRP A 537 -34.20 17.69 8.05
N GLY A 538 -33.91 18.73 8.84
CA GLY A 538 -34.24 20.11 8.46
C GLY A 538 -35.74 20.39 8.45
N ASP A 539 -36.25 20.94 7.34
CA ASP A 539 -37.67 21.26 7.12
C ASP A 539 -38.55 20.02 6.85
N GLY A 540 -37.97 18.82 6.83
CA GLY A 540 -38.69 17.55 6.81
C GLY A 540 -39.18 17.07 5.44
N HIS A 541 -38.79 17.74 4.34
CA HIS A 541 -39.33 17.40 3.01
C HIS A 541 -38.53 16.34 2.23
N THR A 542 -37.29 16.01 2.62
CA THR A 542 -36.43 15.07 1.87
C THR A 542 -36.15 13.80 2.65
N VAL A 543 -36.73 12.67 2.20
CA VAL A 543 -36.34 11.34 2.67
C VAL A 543 -34.96 11.02 2.12
N THR A 544 -33.98 10.98 3.02
CA THR A 544 -32.59 10.70 2.70
C THR A 544 -32.32 9.22 2.90
N VAL A 545 -31.50 8.64 2.03
CA VAL A 545 -31.16 7.21 2.05
C VAL A 545 -29.68 7.04 2.36
N ALA A 546 -29.36 6.42 3.49
CA ALA A 546 -28.04 5.84 3.72
C ALA A 546 -28.11 4.33 3.46
N ARG A 547 -27.03 3.75 2.92
CA ARG A 547 -26.96 2.33 2.62
C ARG A 547 -25.69 1.73 3.22
N ARG A 548 -25.80 0.50 3.70
CA ARG A 548 -24.66 -0.37 4.00
C ARG A 548 -24.95 -1.74 3.43
N GLU A 549 -24.00 -2.30 2.70
CA GLU A 549 -24.09 -3.68 2.25
C GLU A 549 -23.54 -4.58 3.35
N ILE A 550 -24.27 -5.65 3.65
CA ILE A 550 -23.82 -6.72 4.54
C ILE A 550 -23.23 -7.82 3.68
N GLY A 551 -21.95 -8.10 3.84
CA GLY A 551 -21.29 -9.21 3.16
C GLY A 551 -21.68 -10.55 3.79
N VAL A 552 -22.30 -11.43 3.01
CA VAL A 552 -22.73 -12.75 3.46
C VAL A 552 -22.05 -13.82 2.62
N GLN A 553 -21.19 -14.64 3.23
CA GLN A 553 -20.70 -15.87 2.62
C GLN A 553 -21.73 -16.98 2.80
N VAL A 554 -22.27 -17.47 1.68
CA VAL A 554 -23.00 -18.74 1.65
C VAL A 554 -21.98 -19.88 1.61
N LEU A 555 -22.06 -20.75 2.61
CA LEU A 555 -21.13 -21.85 2.82
C LEU A 555 -21.47 -23.05 1.93
N PRO A 556 -20.48 -23.83 1.48
CA PRO A 556 -20.72 -25.12 0.86
C PRO A 556 -21.41 -26.08 1.83
N ALA A 557 -22.09 -27.10 1.29
CA ALA A 557 -22.63 -28.16 2.13
C ALA A 557 -21.49 -28.88 2.86
N PRO A 558 -21.68 -29.26 4.14
CA PRO A 558 -20.73 -30.09 4.85
C PRO A 558 -20.42 -31.38 4.08
N PRO A 559 -19.16 -31.83 4.05
CA PRO A 559 -18.81 -33.11 3.44
C PRO A 559 -19.47 -34.28 4.19
N THR A 560 -19.79 -35.35 3.46
CA THR A 560 -20.43 -36.56 3.99
C THR A 560 -19.62 -37.81 3.63
N GLY A 561 -19.57 -38.79 4.53
CA GLY A 561 -18.81 -40.03 4.32
C GLY A 561 -17.29 -39.82 4.32
N THR A 562 -16.56 -40.76 3.72
CA THR A 562 -15.11 -40.63 3.52
C THR A 562 -14.82 -39.98 2.18
N VAL A 563 -14.17 -38.80 2.19
CA VAL A 563 -13.98 -37.98 0.99
C VAL A 563 -12.60 -37.32 0.97
N GLY A 564 -11.96 -37.31 -0.21
CA GLY A 564 -10.70 -36.61 -0.44
C GLY A 564 -10.91 -35.10 -0.59
N LEU A 565 -10.08 -34.28 0.05
CA LEU A 565 -10.24 -32.82 0.11
C LEU A 565 -10.08 -32.11 -1.23
N SER A 566 -9.40 -32.69 -2.21
CA SER A 566 -9.35 -32.14 -3.57
C SER A 566 -10.72 -32.16 -4.26
N ALA A 567 -11.60 -33.10 -3.89
CA ALA A 567 -12.99 -33.17 -4.36
C ALA A 567 -13.96 -32.32 -3.53
N VAL A 568 -13.55 -31.84 -2.35
CA VAL A 568 -14.36 -30.96 -1.50
C VAL A 568 -14.22 -29.52 -1.98
N THR A 569 -15.32 -28.76 -1.92
CA THR A 569 -15.29 -27.32 -2.16
C THR A 569 -14.79 -26.63 -0.91
N TRP A 570 -13.62 -26.00 -0.97
CA TRP A 570 -13.13 -25.12 0.09
C TRP A 570 -13.91 -23.80 0.09
N VAL A 571 -13.93 -23.12 1.23
CA VAL A 571 -14.50 -21.78 1.41
C VAL A 571 -13.54 -20.72 0.90
N SER A 572 -12.24 -20.87 1.19
CA SER A 572 -11.18 -20.00 0.68
C SER A 572 -9.86 -20.77 0.59
N ALA A 573 -8.95 -20.29 -0.26
CA ALA A 573 -7.60 -20.79 -0.38
C ALA A 573 -6.65 -19.64 -0.73
N THR A 574 -5.56 -19.51 0.01
CA THR A 574 -4.44 -18.59 -0.25
C THR A 574 -3.14 -19.38 -0.33
N ASN A 575 -2.17 -18.83 -1.05
CA ASN A 575 -0.95 -19.54 -1.37
C ASN A 575 0.19 -18.55 -1.64
N GLY A 576 1.42 -18.89 -1.24
CA GLY A 576 2.56 -17.98 -1.29
C GLY A 576 3.00 -17.63 -2.72
N TRP A 577 2.88 -18.61 -3.63
CA TRP A 577 3.20 -18.47 -5.04
C TRP A 577 2.29 -19.33 -5.90
N GLY A 578 1.70 -18.76 -6.95
CA GLY A 578 0.69 -19.44 -7.77
C GLY A 578 -0.56 -19.85 -6.98
N PRO A 579 -1.56 -20.45 -7.63
CA PRO A 579 -2.75 -20.95 -6.95
C PRO A 579 -2.48 -22.27 -6.19
N VAL A 580 -3.39 -22.62 -5.27
CA VAL A 580 -3.47 -23.99 -4.74
C VAL A 580 -3.97 -24.92 -5.83
N GLU A 581 -3.26 -26.02 -6.04
CA GLU A 581 -3.52 -26.98 -7.11
C GLU A 581 -4.26 -28.23 -6.60
N LYS A 582 -5.26 -28.69 -7.35
CA LYS A 582 -6.01 -29.92 -7.04
C LYS A 582 -5.42 -31.09 -7.82
N ASP A 583 -5.07 -32.15 -7.09
CA ASP A 583 -4.52 -33.41 -7.61
C ASP A 583 -3.20 -33.24 -8.40
N ARG A 584 -2.50 -32.12 -8.18
CA ARG A 584 -1.25 -31.72 -8.81
C ARG A 584 -0.39 -30.90 -7.83
N SER A 585 0.92 -30.90 -8.02
CA SER A 585 1.87 -30.03 -7.32
C SER A 585 1.61 -28.56 -7.68
N ASN A 586 2.21 -27.60 -6.96
CA ASN A 586 2.12 -26.19 -7.33
C ASN A 586 3.01 -25.90 -8.56
N GLY A 587 2.48 -25.37 -9.68
CA GLY A 587 3.31 -25.04 -10.86
C GLY A 587 3.67 -23.55 -11.01
N GLY A 588 3.18 -22.71 -10.08
CA GLY A 588 3.64 -21.34 -9.86
C GLY A 588 2.93 -20.24 -10.65
N LYS A 589 2.51 -20.45 -11.91
CA LYS A 589 2.00 -19.36 -12.76
C LYS A 589 0.48 -19.32 -12.90
N GLY A 590 -0.19 -20.47 -12.97
CA GLY A 590 -1.63 -20.49 -13.19
C GLY A 590 -2.26 -21.86 -12.95
N ALA A 591 -3.58 -21.88 -12.74
CA ALA A 591 -4.29 -23.08 -12.33
C ALA A 591 -4.07 -24.27 -13.30
N GLY A 592 -3.69 -25.43 -12.77
CA GLY A 592 -3.50 -26.68 -13.50
C GLY A 592 -2.15 -26.85 -14.18
N ASP A 593 -1.19 -25.95 -13.95
CA ASP A 593 0.18 -26.02 -14.49
C ASP A 593 1.09 -26.99 -13.72
N GLY A 594 0.63 -27.46 -12.56
CA GLY A 594 1.30 -28.42 -11.69
C GLY A 594 1.55 -29.81 -12.31
N LYS A 595 2.61 -30.46 -11.81
CA LYS A 595 2.96 -31.86 -12.12
C LYS A 595 2.17 -32.84 -11.24
N PRO A 596 2.24 -34.15 -11.47
CA PRO A 596 1.72 -35.12 -10.51
C PRO A 596 2.38 -34.93 -9.14
N LEU A 597 1.57 -34.90 -8.07
CA LEU A 597 2.04 -34.81 -6.69
C LEU A 597 2.99 -35.97 -6.40
N SER A 598 4.18 -35.69 -5.90
CA SER A 598 5.17 -36.73 -5.61
C SER A 598 6.05 -36.39 -4.43
N ILE A 599 6.15 -37.33 -3.50
CA ILE A 599 6.98 -37.17 -2.30
C ILE A 599 7.92 -38.37 -2.21
N ARG A 600 9.22 -38.12 -2.29
CA ARG A 600 10.30 -39.12 -2.19
C ARG A 600 10.12 -40.29 -3.15
N GLY A 601 9.76 -39.98 -4.39
CA GLY A 601 9.53 -40.93 -5.48
C GLY A 601 8.18 -41.63 -5.44
N THR A 602 7.33 -41.35 -4.45
CA THR A 602 5.97 -41.90 -4.39
C THR A 602 5.00 -40.89 -4.98
N THR A 603 4.35 -41.26 -6.08
CA THR A 603 3.33 -40.42 -6.73
C THR A 603 1.96 -40.61 -6.07
N TYR A 604 1.25 -39.50 -5.85
CA TYR A 604 -0.09 -39.48 -5.29
C TYR A 604 -1.09 -38.98 -6.34
N PRO A 605 -2.12 -39.77 -6.70
CA PRO A 605 -3.09 -39.36 -7.72
C PRO A 605 -4.09 -38.32 -7.21
N LYS A 606 -4.14 -38.10 -5.89
CA LYS A 606 -5.09 -37.19 -5.22
C LYS A 606 -4.36 -36.38 -4.16
N GLY A 607 -4.65 -35.08 -4.10
CA GLY A 607 -4.06 -34.19 -3.11
C GLY A 607 -4.21 -32.70 -3.42
N LEU A 608 -3.51 -31.90 -2.63
CA LEU A 608 -3.47 -30.44 -2.77
C LEU A 608 -2.00 -30.00 -2.82
N GLY A 609 -1.58 -29.43 -3.93
CA GLY A 609 -0.26 -28.84 -4.11
C GLY A 609 -0.29 -27.37 -3.72
N THR A 610 0.62 -26.96 -2.85
CA THR A 610 0.68 -25.59 -2.29
C THR A 610 2.10 -25.04 -2.35
N ASN A 611 2.26 -23.74 -2.11
CA ASN A 611 3.52 -23.10 -1.82
C ASN A 611 3.39 -22.29 -0.51
N ALA A 612 4.33 -22.46 0.42
CA ALA A 612 4.30 -21.75 1.69
C ALA A 612 4.53 -20.22 1.52
N THR A 613 3.88 -19.34 2.28
CA THR A 613 2.79 -19.62 3.22
C THR A 613 1.48 -19.90 2.49
N SER A 614 0.74 -20.93 2.90
CA SER A 614 -0.58 -21.23 2.34
C SER A 614 -1.63 -21.49 3.42
N ASP A 615 -2.89 -21.17 3.11
CA ASP A 615 -4.06 -21.46 3.95
C ASP A 615 -5.22 -21.95 3.10
N ILE A 616 -5.83 -23.09 3.45
CA ILE A 616 -7.03 -23.63 2.80
C ILE A 616 -8.10 -23.87 3.85
N LEU A 617 -9.23 -23.16 3.75
CA LEU A 617 -10.32 -23.20 4.72
C LEU A 617 -11.49 -24.04 4.20
N TYR A 618 -11.92 -25.04 4.97
CA TYR A 618 -13.09 -25.87 4.71
C TYR A 618 -14.15 -25.71 5.80
N TYR A 619 -15.42 -25.74 5.38
CA TYR A 619 -16.56 -25.78 6.29
C TYR A 619 -16.98 -27.24 6.54
N LEU A 620 -16.95 -27.65 7.81
CA LEU A 620 -17.31 -29.00 8.26
C LEU A 620 -18.70 -29.07 8.88
N GLY A 621 -19.21 -27.95 9.41
CA GLY A 621 -20.52 -27.90 10.07
C GLY A 621 -20.70 -28.89 11.23
N GLY A 622 -19.61 -29.34 11.87
CA GLY A 622 -19.64 -30.35 12.94
C GLY A 622 -19.88 -31.80 12.46
N ALA A 623 -19.91 -32.04 11.14
CA ALA A 623 -20.25 -33.35 10.56
C ALA A 623 -19.06 -34.34 10.55
N CYS A 624 -17.83 -33.84 10.60
CA CYS A 624 -16.63 -34.65 10.44
C CYS A 624 -16.01 -35.07 11.79
N SER A 625 -15.34 -36.22 11.81
CA SER A 625 -14.70 -36.79 13.00
C SER A 625 -13.19 -36.91 12.89
N SER A 626 -12.64 -37.05 11.67
CA SER A 626 -11.20 -37.18 11.47
C SER A 626 -10.71 -36.57 10.16
N PHE A 627 -9.49 -36.06 10.19
CA PHE A 627 -8.68 -35.72 9.02
C PHE A 627 -7.42 -36.59 8.98
N THR A 628 -7.02 -37.00 7.79
CA THR A 628 -5.77 -37.71 7.53
C THR A 628 -5.12 -37.20 6.25
N SER A 629 -3.80 -37.06 6.23
CA SER A 629 -3.02 -36.82 5.01
C SER A 629 -1.63 -37.40 5.18
N THR A 630 -0.99 -37.76 4.07
CA THR A 630 0.47 -37.80 3.99
C THR A 630 0.94 -36.41 3.56
N VAL A 631 2.06 -35.90 4.06
CA VAL A 631 2.58 -34.58 3.70
C VAL A 631 4.07 -34.63 3.39
N GLY A 632 4.54 -33.70 2.56
CA GLY A 632 5.93 -33.64 2.12
C GLY A 632 6.21 -32.44 1.21
N VAL A 633 7.49 -32.11 1.04
CA VAL A 633 7.93 -31.22 -0.04
C VAL A 633 7.90 -32.01 -1.35
N ASP A 634 7.33 -31.43 -2.41
CA ASP A 634 7.20 -32.11 -3.71
C ASP A 634 8.58 -32.37 -4.35
N ASP A 635 8.72 -33.53 -4.99
CA ASP A 635 9.96 -33.97 -5.64
C ASP A 635 10.42 -33.03 -6.78
N GLU A 636 9.57 -32.17 -7.31
CA GLU A 636 9.99 -31.15 -8.28
C GLU A 636 10.96 -30.13 -7.69
N MET A 637 11.00 -30.01 -6.37
CA MET A 637 11.98 -29.22 -5.63
C MET A 637 13.21 -30.06 -5.22
N ALA A 638 13.41 -31.24 -5.81
CA ALA A 638 14.58 -32.07 -5.53
C ALA A 638 15.89 -31.29 -5.72
N GLY A 639 16.71 -31.27 -4.66
CA GLY A 639 17.98 -30.53 -4.63
C GLY A 639 17.87 -29.09 -4.12
N HIS A 640 16.67 -28.62 -3.78
CA HIS A 640 16.41 -27.33 -3.16
C HIS A 640 16.15 -27.47 -1.65
N PRO A 641 16.38 -26.41 -0.84
CA PRO A 641 16.35 -26.48 0.61
C PRO A 641 14.95 -26.27 1.22
N GLY A 642 13.87 -26.59 0.49
CA GLY A 642 12.50 -26.33 0.97
C GLY A 642 12.31 -26.88 2.38
N ASP A 643 11.71 -26.07 3.25
CA ASP A 643 11.58 -26.29 4.70
C ASP A 643 10.26 -25.72 5.20
N VAL A 644 9.30 -26.61 5.44
CA VAL A 644 7.91 -26.24 5.75
C VAL A 644 7.38 -26.97 6.97
N ILE A 645 6.36 -26.39 7.61
CA ILE A 645 5.57 -27.07 8.64
C ILE A 645 4.12 -27.15 8.17
N PHE A 646 3.58 -28.36 8.09
CA PHE A 646 2.18 -28.61 7.82
C PHE A 646 1.38 -28.57 9.12
N GLN A 647 0.40 -27.69 9.19
CA GLN A 647 -0.40 -27.45 10.37
C GLN A 647 -1.88 -27.63 10.05
N VAL A 648 -2.59 -28.28 10.96
CA VAL A 648 -4.04 -28.47 10.87
C VAL A 648 -4.69 -27.71 12.02
N PHE A 649 -5.56 -26.78 11.69
CA PHE A 649 -6.34 -26.02 12.65
C PHE A 649 -7.82 -26.41 12.54
N GLY A 650 -8.47 -26.57 13.69
CA GLY A 650 -9.91 -26.72 13.78
C GLY A 650 -10.48 -25.65 14.71
N ASP A 651 -11.47 -24.90 14.21
CA ASP A 651 -12.02 -23.70 14.89
C ASP A 651 -10.90 -22.78 15.44
N ASP A 652 -9.93 -22.46 14.58
CA ASP A 652 -8.71 -21.67 14.84
C ASP A 652 -7.75 -22.22 15.90
N THR A 653 -8.01 -23.42 16.43
CA THR A 653 -7.09 -24.10 17.36
C THR A 653 -6.25 -25.11 16.60
N LYS A 654 -4.91 -25.08 16.77
CA LYS A 654 -4.03 -26.08 16.16
C LYS A 654 -4.31 -27.45 16.77
N VAL A 655 -4.72 -28.41 15.94
CA VAL A 655 -5.07 -29.78 16.35
C VAL A 655 -4.07 -30.83 15.87
N ALA A 656 -3.26 -30.52 14.87
CA ALA A 656 -2.13 -31.37 14.45
C ALA A 656 -1.03 -30.53 13.77
N ASP A 657 0.19 -31.08 13.72
CA ASP A 657 1.39 -30.47 13.14
C ASP A 657 2.35 -31.59 12.70
N SER A 658 3.03 -31.42 11.56
CA SER A 658 4.01 -32.40 11.05
C SER A 658 5.40 -32.31 11.68
N GLY A 659 5.70 -31.20 12.38
CA GLY A 659 7.07 -30.72 12.56
C GLY A 659 7.66 -30.18 11.25
N ALA A 660 8.93 -29.77 11.29
CA ALA A 660 9.65 -29.32 10.10
C ALA A 660 9.85 -30.47 9.10
N VAL A 661 9.47 -30.24 7.86
CA VAL A 661 9.55 -31.18 6.74
C VAL A 661 10.37 -30.53 5.64
N THR A 662 11.43 -31.23 5.22
CA THR A 662 12.32 -30.76 4.15
C THR A 662 12.20 -31.64 2.92
N GLY A 663 12.77 -31.22 1.79
CA GLY A 663 12.92 -32.07 0.60
C GLY A 663 13.67 -33.39 0.84
N ALA A 664 14.41 -33.53 1.95
CA ALA A 664 15.08 -34.77 2.33
C ALA A 664 14.27 -35.65 3.30
N SER A 665 13.20 -35.12 3.91
CA SER A 665 12.37 -35.86 4.85
C SER A 665 11.66 -37.04 4.19
N ALA A 666 11.38 -38.10 4.93
CA ALA A 666 10.43 -39.13 4.48
C ALA A 666 8.99 -38.55 4.50
N PRO A 667 8.04 -39.09 3.72
CA PRO A 667 6.65 -38.67 3.79
C PRO A 667 6.12 -38.77 5.24
N VAL A 668 5.44 -37.73 5.72
CA VAL A 668 4.97 -37.64 7.11
C VAL A 668 3.46 -37.85 7.16
N ALA A 669 2.98 -38.74 8.02
CA ALA A 669 1.54 -38.90 8.24
C ALA A 669 1.04 -37.84 9.24
N VAL A 670 0.01 -37.09 8.85
CA VAL A 670 -0.67 -36.11 9.70
C VAL A 670 -2.11 -36.56 9.90
N THR A 671 -2.55 -36.62 11.15
CA THR A 671 -3.92 -36.99 11.51
C THR A 671 -4.46 -36.04 12.58
N ALA A 672 -5.74 -35.71 12.50
CA ALA A 672 -6.40 -34.82 13.45
C ALA A 672 -7.81 -35.32 13.80
N ASN A 673 -8.20 -35.17 15.07
CA ASN A 673 -9.58 -35.37 15.51
C ASN A 673 -10.37 -34.09 15.22
N LEU A 674 -11.46 -34.23 14.47
CA LEU A 674 -12.32 -33.11 14.04
C LEU A 674 -13.71 -33.14 14.70
N THR A 675 -13.92 -34.02 15.68
CA THR A 675 -15.24 -34.24 16.28
C THR A 675 -15.82 -32.95 16.86
N GLY A 676 -16.94 -32.52 16.29
CA GLY A 676 -17.66 -31.32 16.73
C GLY A 676 -17.09 -30.00 16.22
N LEU A 677 -16.02 -30.02 15.42
CA LEU A 677 -15.40 -28.82 14.87
C LEU A 677 -16.18 -28.31 13.67
N THR A 678 -16.31 -26.99 13.57
CA THR A 678 -17.08 -26.33 12.49
C THR A 678 -16.21 -26.04 11.28
N TRP A 679 -14.95 -25.70 11.50
CA TRP A 679 -13.99 -25.28 10.49
C TRP A 679 -12.75 -26.16 10.50
N LEU A 680 -12.17 -26.35 9.33
CA LEU A 680 -10.85 -26.94 9.13
C LEU A 680 -10.01 -25.97 8.31
N ARG A 681 -8.85 -25.56 8.83
CA ARG A 681 -7.84 -24.84 8.06
C ARG A 681 -6.59 -25.69 7.93
N LEU A 682 -6.19 -25.95 6.70
CA LEU A 682 -4.90 -26.53 6.37
C LEU A 682 -3.93 -25.39 6.11
N HIS A 683 -2.85 -25.32 6.86
CA HIS A 683 -1.88 -24.25 6.80
C HIS A 683 -0.49 -24.82 6.54
N VAL A 684 0.27 -24.19 5.63
CA VAL A 684 1.70 -24.49 5.45
C VAL A 684 2.50 -23.26 5.85
N ASP A 685 3.24 -23.38 6.93
CA ASP A 685 4.13 -22.33 7.44
C ASP A 685 5.53 -22.48 6.81
N PRO A 686 6.13 -21.41 6.26
CA PRO A 686 7.51 -21.44 5.81
C PRO A 686 8.42 -21.45 7.04
N HIS A 687 9.13 -22.56 7.27
CA HIS A 687 10.08 -22.68 8.37
C HIS A 687 11.41 -22.01 7.99
N GLY A 688 11.34 -20.68 7.80
CA GLY A 688 12.45 -19.87 7.31
C GLY A 688 12.07 -19.07 6.06
N SER A 689 12.45 -19.56 4.88
CA SER A 689 12.27 -18.86 3.60
C SER A 689 11.30 -19.65 2.72
N ALA A 690 10.26 -18.98 2.22
CA ALA A 690 9.27 -19.52 1.28
C ALA A 690 9.83 -20.01 -0.08
N LEU A 691 11.09 -19.70 -0.40
CA LEU A 691 11.73 -20.12 -1.65
C LEU A 691 11.86 -21.64 -1.73
N TYR A 692 11.26 -22.23 -2.78
CA TYR A 692 11.24 -23.67 -3.06
C TYR A 692 10.38 -24.52 -2.10
N ASP A 693 9.48 -23.88 -1.38
CA ASP A 693 8.55 -24.54 -0.44
C ASP A 693 7.29 -25.08 -1.14
N HIS A 694 7.47 -25.86 -2.21
CA HIS A 694 6.34 -26.55 -2.83
C HIS A 694 5.93 -27.72 -1.94
N ALA A 695 4.75 -27.62 -1.34
CA ALA A 695 4.30 -28.43 -0.24
C ALA A 695 3.02 -29.18 -0.63
N ASP A 696 3.07 -30.50 -0.49
CA ASP A 696 2.01 -31.41 -0.89
C ASP A 696 1.25 -31.93 0.32
N TRP A 697 -0.07 -31.68 0.33
CA TRP A 697 -1.01 -32.48 1.09
C TRP A 697 -1.42 -33.67 0.21
N ALA A 698 -0.76 -34.82 0.40
CA ALA A 698 -0.98 -36.04 -0.37
C ALA A 698 -2.08 -36.94 0.23
N ALA A 699 -3.06 -37.30 -0.60
CA ALA A 699 -4.28 -38.01 -0.23
C ALA A 699 -5.00 -37.46 1.04
N PRO A 700 -5.20 -36.13 1.17
CA PRO A 700 -5.86 -35.54 2.31
C PRO A 700 -7.33 -35.94 2.27
N ALA A 701 -7.82 -36.53 3.36
CA ALA A 701 -9.17 -37.09 3.44
C ALA A 701 -9.85 -36.73 4.76
N LEU A 702 -11.17 -36.61 4.69
CA LEU A 702 -12.06 -36.47 5.82
C LEU A 702 -12.91 -37.72 6.00
N THR A 703 -13.26 -38.01 7.25
CA THR A 703 -14.34 -38.93 7.61
C THR A 703 -15.46 -38.14 8.25
N CYS A 704 -16.65 -38.17 7.64
CA CYS A 704 -17.82 -37.41 8.07
C CYS A 704 -19.07 -38.30 8.15
N ARG A 705 -20.03 -37.86 8.96
CA ARG A 705 -21.30 -38.57 9.21
C ARG A 705 -22.29 -38.45 8.06
#